data_AF-A0A1C5BSB1-F1
#
_entry.id   AF-A0A1C5BSB1-F1
#
_cell.length_a   1.000
_cell.length_b   1.000
_cell.length_c   1.000
_cell.angle_alpha   90.00
_cell.angle_beta   90.00
_cell.angle_gamma   90.00
#
_symmetry.space_group_name_H-M   'P 1'
#
loop_
_entity.id
_entity.type
_entity.pdbx_description
1 polymer ?
#
loop_
_entity_poly.entity_id
_entity_poly.type
_entity_poly.pdbx_seq_one_letter_code
_entity_poly.pdbx_strand_id
1 'polypeptide(L)'
;MSRLTLMLWAKDEDDPRAWKRFDDNAELKVTYVPRPGVPTDVGLIPGDGKTAYCRTNASDPLIVTRLDPMVQARVQTQVEPKKGEEKGSLQAGFRAARKLTDGTWEEIWTDEGPPDGYDPDNTLEKLRMTNRTDGTEYRYRARTQSRWSSGGKSGELASSLSPWCYFKIDSTAPKVPQITANGPYTECVTDVCEGAGGPGIPGSFTFKPNAADGDIVGYRWKLLTSAGAKEVSGETYTEKAVIPSLTGTQVLSVEAKDVRKRFGPPAEFTFKVSPAEGATGRWHFDDGAPGSEITVAKDTATVGTRHDATLYTAGAGWSTMARRGDTDQSLWLDSATPANQTAYAATSAAAVNTKDSFTLSTWVYLTDASSSRMVLTTPGDQAQAFALYYSSSSRGWVFSHTLADSKTPVFVKSEAEKTDPVLNVWTHLAAVFDTHADTDPANDTIQLYVNGRPQGTAAKLAASAASQNATYQPWTAAGGLQFGRSFIREASGQYFRGRIDESAVWQRPLTEEEIRQEVRLEQDGLPANELVAQWDATTATGTEIGEGTPYPNPSMKLSATGAVLDDAGNGLILDGTAGYASAQGPVVDESGSFTVSARVQLNAQALAGKSVGYKAQVAGQRSGGESSWALWVVKPAEGFYQWQFTRTATDVAGKVTRNSTVTPRADLAETDTWVDVTGVFDAQEAWDWADPVDPAQTEDGLGKMHLYVGSADKPSRTSPGFDVVQQGSGELAMGRGTTAGTTGHYLPGRLDQLRVWTGAMTRDQISGQVLAASDDVG
;
A
#
# COMPACT_ATOMS: atom_id res chain seq x y z
N MET A 1 9.14 19.28 -28.66
CA MET A 1 10.28 18.42 -29.06
C MET A 1 10.96 19.04 -30.28
N SER A 2 12.29 19.22 -30.24
CA SER A 2 13.07 19.66 -31.38
C SER A 2 13.27 18.49 -32.36
N ARG A 3 12.83 18.64 -33.62
CA ARG A 3 13.03 17.63 -34.67
C ARG A 3 14.29 17.98 -35.47
N LEU A 4 15.27 17.08 -35.52
CA LEU A 4 16.41 17.19 -36.43
C LEU A 4 16.05 16.48 -37.73
N THR A 5 15.76 17.25 -38.78
CA THR A 5 15.54 16.70 -40.11
C THR A 5 16.88 16.67 -40.83
N LEU A 6 17.39 15.46 -41.12
CA LEU A 6 18.54 15.27 -41.97
C LEU A 6 18.05 14.98 -43.38
N MET A 7 18.58 15.70 -44.36
CA MET A 7 18.27 15.48 -45.77
C MET A 7 19.57 15.25 -46.54
N LEU A 8 19.52 14.33 -47.49
CA LEU A 8 20.53 14.22 -48.52
C LEU A 8 20.04 15.03 -49.70
N TRP A 9 20.76 16.09 -50.05
CA TRP A 9 20.45 16.90 -51.21
C TRP A 9 21.37 16.58 -52.37
N ALA A 10 20.78 16.53 -53.56
CA ALA A 10 21.56 16.55 -54.78
C ALA A 10 22.27 17.89 -54.92
N LYS A 11 23.29 17.93 -55.77
CA LYS A 11 23.95 19.21 -56.10
C LYS A 11 23.01 20.15 -56.88
N ASP A 12 22.06 19.58 -57.61
CA ASP A 12 20.99 20.24 -58.35
C ASP A 12 19.77 19.32 -58.31
N GLU A 13 18.65 19.78 -57.76
CA GLU A 13 17.45 18.96 -57.56
C GLU A 13 16.65 18.77 -58.87
N ASP A 14 16.88 19.63 -59.86
CA ASP A 14 16.20 19.60 -61.16
C ASP A 14 16.94 18.72 -62.20
N ASP A 15 18.17 18.26 -61.88
CA ASP A 15 18.92 17.31 -62.72
C ASP A 15 18.90 15.88 -62.14
N PRO A 16 18.21 14.92 -62.79
CA PRO A 16 18.18 13.53 -62.37
C PRO A 16 19.57 12.85 -62.29
N ARG A 17 20.61 13.43 -62.92
CA ARG A 17 22.00 12.93 -62.86
C ARG A 17 22.79 13.49 -61.68
N ALA A 18 22.31 14.52 -61.00
CA ALA A 18 22.96 15.10 -59.83
C ALA A 18 22.67 14.34 -58.52
N TRP A 19 21.75 13.37 -58.57
CA TRP A 19 21.41 12.48 -57.46
C TRP A 19 22.44 11.36 -57.29
N LYS A 20 23.04 11.27 -56.11
CA LYS A 20 23.83 10.09 -55.73
C LYS A 20 22.89 8.90 -55.54
N ARG A 21 23.22 7.76 -56.16
CA ARG A 21 22.49 6.50 -55.99
C ARG A 21 23.20 5.67 -54.93
N PHE A 22 22.43 5.08 -54.03
CA PHE A 22 22.92 4.18 -53.00
C PHE A 22 22.35 2.78 -53.28
N ASP A 23 23.07 1.73 -52.91
CA ASP A 23 22.52 0.38 -52.87
C ASP A 23 21.46 0.25 -51.76
N ASP A 24 20.65 -0.80 -51.82
CA ASP A 24 19.54 -1.07 -50.89
C ASP A 24 19.97 -1.37 -49.44
N ASN A 25 21.27 -1.44 -49.17
CA ASN A 25 21.88 -1.66 -47.87
C ASN A 25 22.54 -0.41 -47.25
N ALA A 26 22.30 0.78 -47.81
CA ALA A 26 22.92 2.00 -47.29
C ALA A 26 22.34 2.39 -45.93
N GLU A 27 23.22 2.51 -44.93
CA GLU A 27 22.87 2.91 -43.56
C GLU A 27 23.32 4.35 -43.26
N LEU A 28 22.45 5.11 -42.60
CA LEU A 28 22.81 6.40 -42.02
C LEU A 28 23.28 6.19 -40.59
N LYS A 29 24.60 6.27 -40.35
CA LYS A 29 25.16 6.29 -38.99
C LYS A 29 25.28 7.72 -38.48
N VAL A 30 24.49 8.06 -37.45
CA VAL A 30 24.63 9.32 -36.71
C VAL A 30 25.38 9.03 -35.42
N THR A 31 26.56 9.63 -35.26
CA THR A 31 27.28 9.63 -33.98
C THR A 31 26.99 10.95 -33.29
N TYR A 32 26.29 10.91 -32.16
CA TYR A 32 25.99 12.10 -31.37
C TYR A 32 26.88 12.13 -30.13
N VAL A 33 27.37 13.32 -29.79
CA VAL A 33 28.10 13.53 -28.54
C VAL A 33 27.05 13.77 -27.46
N PRO A 34 26.95 12.90 -26.43
CA PRO A 34 25.99 13.10 -25.36
C PRO A 34 26.30 14.41 -24.64
N ARG A 35 25.26 15.21 -24.38
CA ARG A 35 25.41 16.42 -23.58
C ARG A 35 25.85 16.02 -22.17
N PRO A 36 26.89 16.64 -21.59
CA PRO A 36 27.31 16.35 -20.23
C PRO A 36 26.27 16.87 -19.22
N GLY A 37 25.92 16.03 -18.26
CA GLY A 37 25.12 16.35 -17.08
C GLY A 37 26.01 16.88 -15.95
N VAL A 38 25.40 17.59 -14.99
CA VAL A 38 26.12 18.03 -13.78
C VAL A 38 26.57 16.78 -13.02
N PRO A 39 27.84 16.68 -12.59
CA PRO A 39 28.36 15.48 -11.94
C PRO A 39 27.66 15.22 -10.60
N THR A 40 27.52 13.95 -10.26
CA THR A 40 27.01 13.47 -8.97
C THR A 40 28.17 13.07 -8.04
N ASP A 41 27.91 12.71 -6.78
CA ASP A 41 28.92 12.29 -5.79
C ASP A 41 30.13 13.24 -5.63
N VAL A 42 29.93 14.54 -5.88
CA VAL A 42 30.97 15.56 -5.72
C VAL A 42 31.31 15.71 -4.24
N GLY A 43 32.57 15.53 -3.87
CA GLY A 43 32.99 15.62 -2.47
C GLY A 43 34.50 15.59 -2.25
N LEU A 44 34.90 15.71 -0.98
CA LEU A 44 36.30 15.73 -0.54
C LEU A 44 36.54 14.74 0.61
N ILE A 45 37.63 13.98 0.54
CA ILE A 45 38.09 13.06 1.57
C ILE A 45 39.03 13.82 2.53
N PRO A 46 38.66 14.00 3.80
CA PRO A 46 39.34 14.91 4.72
C PRO A 46 40.65 14.37 5.33
N GLY A 47 41.00 13.11 5.07
CA GLY A 47 42.17 12.44 5.62
C GLY A 47 42.61 11.24 4.76
N ASP A 48 43.05 10.16 5.40
CA ASP A 48 43.47 8.92 4.73
C ASP A 48 42.35 7.87 4.58
N GLY A 49 41.12 8.26 4.92
CA GLY A 49 39.92 7.44 4.73
C GLY A 49 39.53 7.30 3.26
N LYS A 50 38.37 6.69 3.02
CA LYS A 50 37.81 6.50 1.68
C LYS A 50 36.54 7.30 1.41
N THR A 51 35.92 7.85 2.46
CA THR A 51 34.64 8.57 2.40
C THR A 51 34.86 10.04 2.03
N ALA A 52 34.10 10.51 1.05
CA ALA A 52 34.12 11.90 0.62
C ALA A 52 32.88 12.64 1.15
N TYR A 53 33.06 13.92 1.49
CA TYR A 53 32.01 14.77 2.04
C TYR A 53 31.91 16.06 1.25
N CYS A 54 30.69 16.60 1.14
CA CYS A 54 30.44 17.93 0.59
C CYS A 54 29.62 18.76 1.57
N ARG A 55 30.27 19.61 2.37
CA ARG A 55 29.57 20.58 3.22
C ARG A 55 29.16 21.77 2.38
N THR A 56 27.88 22.00 2.17
CA THR A 56 27.38 23.09 1.30
C THR A 56 27.26 24.44 2.01
N ASN A 57 27.47 24.48 3.33
CA ASN A 57 27.42 25.69 4.15
C ASN A 57 28.83 26.17 4.50
N ALA A 58 29.19 27.39 4.08
CA ALA A 58 30.49 28.00 4.36
C ALA A 58 30.73 28.23 5.86
N SER A 59 29.68 28.39 6.67
CA SER A 59 29.79 28.59 8.12
C SER A 59 30.06 27.30 8.89
N ASP A 60 29.96 26.13 8.23
CA ASP A 60 30.25 24.81 8.79
C ASP A 60 31.11 23.99 7.81
N PRO A 61 32.37 24.41 7.56
CA PRO A 61 33.26 23.74 6.61
C PRO A 61 33.72 22.39 7.16
N LEU A 62 33.92 21.41 6.26
CA LEU A 62 34.54 20.13 6.61
C LEU A 62 35.97 20.33 7.12
N ILE A 63 36.31 19.85 8.31
CA ILE A 63 37.69 19.87 8.80
C ILE A 63 38.50 18.77 8.10
N VAL A 64 39.66 19.15 7.58
CA VAL A 64 40.58 18.29 6.82
C VAL A 64 41.90 18.23 7.55
N THR A 65 42.34 17.03 7.93
CA THR A 65 43.57 16.80 8.73
C THR A 65 44.81 16.57 7.87
N ARG A 66 44.67 16.68 6.55
CA ARG A 66 45.76 16.57 5.57
C ARG A 66 45.92 17.85 4.76
N LEU A 67 47.17 18.15 4.40
CA LEU A 67 47.48 19.29 3.53
C LEU A 67 47.14 19.01 2.06
N ASP A 68 47.04 17.73 1.67
CA ASP A 68 46.79 17.23 0.32
C ASP A 68 45.47 16.43 0.24
N PRO A 69 44.28 17.04 0.39
CA PRO A 69 43.03 16.28 0.37
C PRO A 69 42.75 15.64 -0.99
N MET A 70 42.00 14.54 -0.99
CA MET A 70 41.50 13.90 -2.21
C MET A 70 40.11 14.49 -2.55
N VAL A 71 39.92 14.95 -3.78
CA VAL A 71 38.60 15.34 -4.29
C VAL A 71 38.03 14.26 -5.19
N GLN A 72 36.71 14.24 -5.35
CA GLN A 72 36.04 13.35 -6.27
C GLN A 72 34.81 13.99 -6.92
N ALA A 73 34.41 13.44 -8.06
CA ALA A 73 33.14 13.71 -8.74
C ALA A 73 32.81 12.57 -9.70
N ARG A 74 31.54 12.16 -9.75
CA ARG A 74 31.06 11.17 -10.71
C ARG A 74 30.61 11.87 -11.98
N VAL A 75 31.28 11.58 -13.09
CA VAL A 75 30.93 12.15 -14.40
C VAL A 75 29.59 11.60 -14.88
N GLN A 76 28.76 12.49 -15.44
CA GLN A 76 27.41 12.17 -15.89
C GLN A 76 27.14 12.73 -17.28
N THR A 77 26.43 11.97 -18.10
CA THR A 77 25.69 12.49 -19.26
C THR A 77 24.38 13.10 -18.76
N GLN A 78 23.77 13.99 -19.55
CA GLN A 78 22.52 14.66 -19.17
C GLN A 78 21.33 13.70 -19.16
N VAL A 79 21.42 12.63 -19.95
CA VAL A 79 20.43 11.54 -20.05
C VAL A 79 21.21 10.24 -20.11
N GLU A 80 20.92 9.32 -19.20
CA GLU A 80 21.61 8.03 -19.09
C GLU A 80 21.56 7.26 -20.43
N PRO A 81 22.71 6.84 -20.99
CA PRO A 81 22.76 6.13 -22.27
C PRO A 81 22.12 4.75 -22.17
N LYS A 82 21.33 4.36 -23.16
CA LYS A 82 20.72 3.02 -23.20
C LYS A 82 21.79 1.96 -23.47
N LYS A 83 21.45 0.70 -23.16
CA LYS A 83 22.33 -0.45 -23.41
C LYS A 83 22.75 -0.52 -24.88
N GLY A 84 24.05 -0.39 -25.14
CA GLY A 84 24.65 -0.42 -26.49
C GLY A 84 24.89 0.96 -27.13
N GLU A 85 24.44 2.05 -26.49
CA GLU A 85 24.75 3.42 -26.92
C GLU A 85 26.15 3.88 -26.45
N GLU A 86 26.67 4.92 -27.11
CA GLU A 86 27.95 5.52 -26.73
C GLU A 86 27.83 6.24 -25.38
N LYS A 87 28.66 5.84 -24.41
CA LYS A 87 28.64 6.36 -23.03
C LYS A 87 29.39 7.68 -22.84
N GLY A 88 29.73 8.35 -23.93
CA GLY A 88 30.54 9.57 -23.92
C GLY A 88 32.01 9.32 -23.55
N SER A 89 32.84 10.31 -23.85
CA SER A 89 34.23 10.41 -23.39
C SER A 89 34.28 11.57 -22.39
N LEU A 90 34.17 11.25 -21.11
CA LEU A 90 33.95 12.23 -20.05
C LEU A 90 35.18 12.42 -19.16
N GLN A 91 35.28 13.62 -18.59
CA GLN A 91 36.23 14.01 -17.55
C GLN A 91 35.53 14.84 -16.48
N ALA A 92 35.99 14.74 -15.23
CA ALA A 92 35.62 15.62 -14.15
C ALA A 92 36.55 16.83 -14.12
N GLY A 93 36.01 18.02 -14.36
CA GLY A 93 36.73 19.29 -14.20
C GLY A 93 36.56 19.84 -12.80
N PHE A 94 37.64 19.82 -12.03
CA PHE A 94 37.69 20.20 -10.62
C PHE A 94 38.14 21.66 -10.44
N ARG A 95 37.53 22.38 -9.49
CA ARG A 95 37.93 23.76 -9.15
C ARG A 95 37.89 23.97 -7.65
N ALA A 96 38.91 24.62 -7.10
CA ALA A 96 38.93 25.04 -5.71
C ALA A 96 39.35 26.49 -5.52
N ALA A 97 38.76 27.15 -4.53
CA ALA A 97 39.04 28.52 -4.14
C ALA A 97 39.39 28.59 -2.65
N ARG A 98 40.29 29.51 -2.28
CA ARG A 98 40.61 29.83 -0.88
C ARG A 98 39.86 31.08 -0.44
N LYS A 99 39.56 31.15 0.85
CA LYS A 99 39.02 32.35 1.48
C LYS A 99 40.16 33.27 1.89
N LEU A 100 40.10 34.52 1.44
CA LEU A 100 41.04 35.57 1.81
C LEU A 100 40.64 36.22 3.15
N THR A 101 41.56 36.98 3.73
CA THR A 101 41.35 37.67 5.01
C THR A 101 40.26 38.73 4.95
N ASP A 102 39.96 39.28 3.77
CA ASP A 102 38.86 40.22 3.53
C ASP A 102 37.49 39.52 3.31
N GLY A 103 37.45 38.19 3.42
CA GLY A 103 36.25 37.37 3.23
C GLY A 103 35.93 37.03 1.77
N THR A 104 36.71 37.53 0.80
CA THR A 104 36.54 37.18 -0.62
C THR A 104 37.12 35.80 -0.94
N TRP A 105 36.71 35.23 -2.08
CA TRP A 105 37.16 33.91 -2.52
C TRP A 105 38.02 34.03 -3.77
N GLU A 106 39.22 33.47 -3.72
CA GLU A 106 40.17 33.43 -4.83
C GLU A 106 40.30 32.00 -5.35
N GLU A 107 40.09 31.77 -6.65
CA GLU A 107 40.32 30.46 -7.28
C GLU A 107 41.83 30.16 -7.31
N ILE A 108 42.24 29.05 -6.71
CA ILE A 108 43.65 28.70 -6.48
C ILE A 108 44.05 27.35 -7.08
N TRP A 109 43.07 26.63 -7.63
CA TRP A 109 43.30 25.32 -8.21
C TRP A 109 42.21 24.96 -9.21
N THR A 110 42.64 24.43 -10.35
CA THR A 110 41.80 23.79 -11.35
C THR A 110 42.58 22.60 -11.89
N ASP A 111 41.91 21.47 -12.07
CA ASP A 111 42.51 20.26 -12.63
C ASP A 111 41.43 19.34 -13.20
N GLU A 112 41.81 18.33 -13.98
CA GLU A 112 40.87 17.41 -14.65
C GLU A 112 41.19 15.94 -14.31
N GLY A 113 40.14 15.12 -14.13
CA GLY A 113 40.25 13.68 -13.90
C GLY A 113 39.47 12.88 -14.95
N PRO A 114 39.97 11.72 -15.43
CA PRO A 114 41.28 11.14 -15.09
C PRO A 114 42.44 11.94 -15.72
N PRO A 115 43.69 11.78 -15.21
CA PRO A 115 44.87 12.50 -15.73
C PRO A 115 45.18 12.22 -17.19
N ASP A 116 44.87 10.98 -17.63
CA ASP A 116 45.07 10.50 -18.99
C ASP A 116 43.77 9.91 -19.52
N GLY A 117 43.40 10.28 -20.75
CA GLY A 117 42.22 9.73 -21.43
C GLY A 117 40.89 10.26 -20.92
N TYR A 118 39.84 9.48 -21.13
CA TYR A 118 38.46 9.82 -20.82
C TYR A 118 37.74 8.56 -20.35
N ASP A 119 36.81 8.74 -19.43
CA ASP A 119 36.02 7.65 -18.87
C ASP A 119 34.55 7.72 -19.29
N PRO A 120 33.85 6.59 -19.32
CA PRO A 120 32.45 6.55 -19.69
C PRO A 120 31.55 7.16 -18.61
N ASP A 121 30.30 7.41 -18.98
CA ASP A 121 29.23 7.80 -18.08
C ASP A 121 29.19 6.98 -16.77
N ASN A 122 28.84 7.66 -15.68
CA ASN A 122 28.69 7.12 -14.33
C ASN A 122 30.00 6.69 -13.62
N THR A 123 31.17 7.06 -14.17
CA THR A 123 32.49 6.78 -13.56
C THR A 123 32.82 7.78 -12.44
N LEU A 124 33.31 7.28 -11.29
CA LEU A 124 33.71 8.11 -10.16
C LEU A 124 35.19 8.50 -10.27
N GLU A 125 35.43 9.76 -10.62
CA GLU A 125 36.78 10.31 -10.73
C GLU A 125 37.30 10.75 -9.37
N LYS A 126 38.58 10.47 -9.11
CA LYS A 126 39.29 10.91 -7.90
C LYS A 126 40.60 11.58 -8.26
N LEU A 127 40.90 12.69 -7.61
CA LEU A 127 42.14 13.42 -7.83
C LEU A 127 42.69 13.98 -6.52
N ARG A 128 44.00 13.82 -6.31
CA ARG A 128 44.70 14.32 -5.13
C ARG A 128 45.11 15.77 -5.37
N MET A 129 44.69 16.68 -4.49
CA MET A 129 45.14 18.07 -4.56
C MET A 129 46.61 18.18 -4.15
N THR A 130 47.36 19.09 -4.77
CA THR A 130 48.67 19.51 -4.23
C THR A 130 48.51 20.17 -2.86
N ASN A 131 49.56 20.13 -2.03
CA ASN A 131 49.57 20.71 -0.68
C ASN A 131 48.97 22.12 -0.62
N ARG A 132 48.15 22.36 0.41
CA ARG A 132 47.48 23.62 0.69
C ARG A 132 47.83 24.13 2.08
N THR A 133 47.62 25.42 2.28
CA THR A 133 47.97 26.13 3.51
C THR A 133 47.10 25.65 4.67
N ASP A 134 47.74 25.26 5.76
CA ASP A 134 47.04 24.88 6.99
C ASP A 134 46.29 26.08 7.61
N GLY A 135 45.23 25.81 8.36
CA GLY A 135 44.38 26.81 9.00
C GLY A 135 43.47 27.61 8.06
N THR A 136 43.53 27.37 6.74
CA THR A 136 42.80 28.14 5.72
C THR A 136 41.48 27.46 5.33
N GLU A 137 40.44 28.26 5.10
CA GLU A 137 39.14 27.81 4.58
C GLU A 137 39.14 27.82 3.04
N TYR A 138 38.56 26.79 2.46
CA TYR A 138 38.51 26.49 1.04
C TYR A 138 37.09 26.11 0.61
N ARG A 139 36.82 26.21 -0.68
CA ARG A 139 35.62 25.66 -1.31
C ARG A 139 36.00 24.95 -2.61
N TYR A 140 35.30 23.90 -2.95
CA TYR A 140 35.56 23.03 -4.11
C TYR A 140 34.25 22.70 -4.84
N ARG A 141 34.30 22.55 -6.17
CA ARG A 141 33.18 22.11 -7.01
C ARG A 141 33.70 21.44 -8.27
N ALA A 142 32.83 20.70 -8.97
CA ALA A 142 33.19 19.98 -10.17
C ALA A 142 32.19 20.24 -11.32
N ARG A 143 32.59 19.92 -12.55
CA ARG A 143 31.70 19.83 -13.72
C ARG A 143 32.06 18.59 -14.54
N THR A 144 31.13 18.09 -15.32
CA THR A 144 31.43 17.06 -16.33
C THR A 144 31.82 17.75 -17.62
N GLN A 145 32.94 17.34 -18.21
CA GLN A 145 33.38 17.74 -19.53
C GLN A 145 33.23 16.54 -20.47
N SER A 146 32.57 16.74 -21.59
CA SER A 146 32.44 15.76 -22.67
C SER A 146 33.35 16.17 -23.82
N ARG A 147 34.27 15.29 -24.19
CA ARG A 147 35.28 15.52 -25.22
C ARG A 147 34.92 14.71 -26.45
N TRP A 148 35.15 15.26 -27.63
CA TRP A 148 34.92 14.53 -28.87
C TRP A 148 35.95 14.90 -29.93
N SER A 149 36.25 13.94 -30.80
CA SER A 149 37.03 14.16 -32.01
C SER A 149 36.39 13.43 -33.19
N SER A 150 36.17 14.13 -34.29
CA SER A 150 35.59 13.56 -35.51
C SER A 150 36.06 14.33 -36.74
N GLY A 151 36.49 13.61 -37.78
CA GLY A 151 36.91 14.20 -39.06
C GLY A 151 38.06 15.21 -38.96
N GLY A 152 39.03 14.99 -38.05
CA GLY A 152 40.16 15.89 -37.81
C GLY A 152 39.81 17.17 -37.03
N LYS A 153 38.58 17.29 -36.54
CA LYS A 153 38.14 18.37 -35.65
C LYS A 153 37.90 17.80 -34.24
N SER A 154 38.19 18.61 -33.23
CA SER A 154 37.91 18.28 -31.83
C SER A 154 37.10 19.39 -31.18
N GLY A 155 36.31 19.03 -30.16
CA GLY A 155 35.53 19.98 -29.38
C GLY A 155 35.29 19.49 -27.96
N GLU A 156 34.80 20.40 -27.13
CA GLU A 156 34.46 20.16 -25.74
C GLU A 156 33.06 20.73 -25.46
N LEU A 157 32.27 19.97 -24.71
CA LEU A 157 31.05 20.44 -24.07
C LEU A 157 31.26 20.33 -22.56
N ALA A 158 30.69 21.26 -21.79
CA ALA A 158 30.75 21.21 -20.34
C ALA A 158 29.36 21.36 -19.74
N SER A 159 29.10 20.65 -18.66
CA SER A 159 27.92 20.87 -17.83
C SER A 159 28.03 22.19 -17.08
N SER A 160 26.93 22.60 -16.45
CA SER A 160 27.00 23.54 -15.33
C SER A 160 27.89 22.96 -14.22
N LEU A 161 28.49 23.84 -13.41
CA LEU A 161 29.25 23.42 -12.23
C LEU A 161 28.30 22.97 -11.12
N SER A 162 28.75 22.00 -10.32
CA SER A 162 28.09 21.60 -9.09
C SER A 162 28.03 22.76 -8.09
N PRO A 163 27.15 22.68 -7.08
CA PRO A 163 27.26 23.51 -5.89
C PRO A 163 28.64 23.40 -5.23
N TRP A 164 28.99 24.39 -4.41
CA TRP A 164 30.24 24.43 -3.67
C TRP A 164 30.22 23.52 -2.43
N CYS A 165 31.31 22.80 -2.21
CA CYS A 165 31.66 22.07 -0.99
C CYS A 165 32.72 22.86 -0.22
N TYR A 166 32.47 23.26 1.02
CA TYR A 166 33.35 24.05 1.86
C TYR A 166 34.16 23.15 2.81
N PHE A 167 35.45 23.44 2.98
CA PHE A 167 36.35 22.70 3.85
C PHE A 167 37.42 23.61 4.44
N LYS A 168 37.99 23.24 5.59
CA LYS A 168 39.08 23.96 6.25
C LYS A 168 40.16 22.96 6.61
N ILE A 169 41.40 23.28 6.25
CA ILE A 169 42.54 22.44 6.65
C ILE A 169 42.93 22.81 8.08
N ASP A 170 42.98 21.81 8.95
CA ASP A 170 43.57 21.87 10.30
C ASP A 170 44.28 20.54 10.53
N SER A 171 45.57 20.50 10.21
CA SER A 171 46.39 19.27 10.31
C SER A 171 46.59 18.78 11.76
N THR A 172 46.24 19.63 12.73
CA THR A 172 46.40 19.37 14.16
C THR A 172 45.08 19.11 14.87
N ALA A 173 43.95 19.12 14.16
CA ALA A 173 42.66 18.71 14.70
C ALA A 173 42.64 17.21 15.01
N PRO A 174 41.72 16.75 15.88
CA PRO A 174 41.54 15.32 16.13
C PRO A 174 41.44 14.50 14.85
N LYS A 175 42.01 13.30 14.85
CA LYS A 175 41.86 12.36 13.74
C LYS A 175 40.53 11.62 13.87
N VAL A 176 40.21 10.85 12.83
CA VAL A 176 38.97 10.04 12.76
C VAL A 176 38.95 9.08 13.97
N PRO A 177 37.93 9.14 14.84
CA PRO A 177 37.80 8.27 16.00
C PRO A 177 37.42 6.83 15.62
N GLN A 178 37.45 5.93 16.60
CA GLN A 178 36.98 4.56 16.44
C GLN A 178 35.54 4.42 16.98
N ILE A 179 34.70 3.68 16.26
CA ILE A 179 33.33 3.32 16.67
C ILE A 179 33.27 1.80 16.84
N THR A 180 32.72 1.33 17.96
CA THR A 180 32.44 -0.10 18.19
C THR A 180 30.99 -0.26 18.59
N ALA A 181 30.24 -1.13 17.91
CA ALA A 181 28.87 -1.45 18.30
C ALA A 181 28.85 -2.50 19.41
N ASN A 182 28.00 -2.29 20.41
CA ASN A 182 27.77 -3.20 21.54
C ASN A 182 26.41 -3.94 21.45
N GLY A 183 25.67 -3.75 20.35
CA GLY A 183 24.34 -4.34 20.10
C GLY A 183 23.18 -3.32 20.22
N PRO A 184 22.00 -3.62 19.61
CA PRO A 184 21.71 -4.80 18.80
C PRO A 184 22.22 -4.69 17.35
N TYR A 185 22.65 -3.51 16.90
CA TYR A 185 23.10 -3.27 15.52
C TYR A 185 24.53 -3.74 15.27
N THR A 186 24.81 -4.17 14.04
CA THR A 186 26.12 -4.60 13.54
C THR A 186 26.55 -3.75 12.34
N GLU A 187 27.86 -3.65 12.10
CA GLU A 187 28.40 -2.86 10.99
C GLU A 187 28.11 -3.54 9.65
N CYS A 188 27.65 -2.77 8.67
CA CYS A 188 27.53 -3.25 7.30
C CYS A 188 28.92 -3.33 6.65
N VAL A 189 29.27 -4.51 6.15
CA VAL A 189 30.49 -4.78 5.37
C VAL A 189 30.12 -5.07 3.92
N THR A 190 31.12 -5.15 3.02
CA THR A 190 30.93 -5.17 1.55
C THR A 190 29.92 -6.20 1.04
N ASP A 191 29.80 -7.36 1.70
CA ASP A 191 28.91 -8.44 1.28
C ASP A 191 27.79 -8.78 2.29
N VAL A 192 27.77 -8.12 3.46
CA VAL A 192 26.85 -8.46 4.57
C VAL A 192 26.37 -7.19 5.28
N CYS A 193 25.06 -7.02 5.33
CA CYS A 193 24.40 -5.91 6.01
C CYS A 193 23.07 -6.44 6.56
N GLU A 194 23.15 -7.22 7.64
CA GLU A 194 22.00 -7.86 8.29
C GLU A 194 21.22 -6.83 9.10
N GLY A 195 19.89 -6.88 9.00
CA GLY A 195 19.00 -6.03 9.79
C GLY A 195 18.94 -6.51 11.24
N ALA A 196 19.04 -5.59 12.19
CA ALA A 196 18.78 -5.86 13.60
C ALA A 196 17.90 -4.77 14.23
N GLY A 197 17.35 -5.03 15.42
CA GLY A 197 16.50 -4.08 16.13
C GLY A 197 15.23 -3.72 15.36
N GLY A 198 14.85 -2.45 15.39
CA GLY A 198 13.74 -1.84 14.65
C GLY A 198 13.78 -0.31 14.78
N PRO A 199 12.97 0.46 14.03
CA PRO A 199 12.84 1.88 14.28
C PRO A 199 12.42 2.12 15.74
N GLY A 200 13.02 3.08 16.42
CA GLY A 200 12.75 3.38 17.83
C GLY A 200 13.50 2.48 18.84
N ILE A 201 14.16 1.41 18.39
CA ILE A 201 14.97 0.55 19.28
C ILE A 201 16.34 1.21 19.54
N PRO A 202 16.79 1.34 20.80
CA PRO A 202 18.09 1.94 21.11
C PRO A 202 19.26 0.99 20.81
N GLY A 203 20.29 1.51 20.16
CA GLY A 203 21.59 0.87 20.02
C GLY A 203 22.67 1.45 20.93
N SER A 204 23.60 0.59 21.35
CA SER A 204 24.76 0.98 22.14
C SER A 204 26.05 0.97 21.33
N PHE A 205 26.83 2.03 21.46
CA PHE A 205 28.08 2.25 20.72
C PHE A 205 29.16 2.84 21.62
N THR A 206 30.38 2.34 21.52
CA THR A 206 31.56 2.88 22.21
C THR A 206 32.42 3.69 21.25
N PHE A 207 32.79 4.89 21.67
CA PHE A 207 33.69 5.80 20.95
C PHE A 207 35.06 5.82 21.63
N LYS A 208 36.12 5.70 20.82
CA LYS A 208 37.52 5.77 21.28
C LYS A 208 38.35 6.72 20.42
N PRO A 209 39.42 7.30 20.99
CA PRO A 209 40.32 8.18 20.24
C PRO A 209 41.01 7.40 19.14
N ASN A 210 41.50 8.11 18.12
CA ASN A 210 42.52 7.55 17.27
C ASN A 210 43.78 7.27 18.10
N ALA A 211 44.48 6.17 17.85
CA ALA A 211 45.67 5.81 18.64
C ALA A 211 46.80 6.86 18.58
N ALA A 212 46.80 7.74 17.57
CA ALA A 212 47.77 8.81 17.42
C ALA A 212 47.37 10.12 18.13
N ASP A 213 46.18 10.20 18.72
CA ASP A 213 45.69 11.36 19.46
C ASP A 213 45.79 11.13 20.96
N GLY A 214 46.44 12.04 21.69
CA GLY A 214 46.67 11.94 23.14
C GLY A 214 45.91 12.95 24.00
N ASP A 215 45.06 13.78 23.38
CA ASP A 215 44.42 14.94 24.03
C ASP A 215 42.91 15.04 23.76
N ILE A 216 42.23 13.90 23.57
CA ILE A 216 40.77 13.83 23.37
C ILE A 216 40.02 13.90 24.70
N VAL A 217 39.00 14.78 24.77
CA VAL A 217 38.18 15.03 25.96
C VAL A 217 36.70 14.70 25.76
N GLY A 218 36.29 14.33 24.55
CA GLY A 218 34.89 14.01 24.26
C GLY A 218 34.62 13.77 22.78
N TYR A 219 33.35 13.66 22.43
CA TYR A 219 32.88 13.38 21.08
C TYR A 219 31.63 14.18 20.74
N ARG A 220 31.41 14.43 19.45
CA ARG A 220 30.14 14.90 18.89
C ARG A 220 29.60 13.85 17.95
N TRP A 221 28.37 13.42 18.12
CA TRP A 221 27.80 12.35 17.31
C TRP A 221 26.38 12.64 16.86
N LYS A 222 25.96 12.03 15.74
CA LYS A 222 24.58 12.03 15.23
C LYS A 222 24.32 10.83 14.33
N LEU A 223 23.07 10.43 14.20
CA LEU A 223 22.65 9.68 13.01
C LEU A 223 22.45 10.67 11.87
N LEU A 224 22.88 10.33 10.66
CA LEU A 224 22.72 11.22 9.50
C LEU A 224 21.25 11.46 9.13
N THR A 225 20.37 10.54 9.53
CA THR A 225 18.91 10.62 9.42
C THR A 225 18.26 11.42 10.54
N SER A 226 19.03 11.90 11.52
CA SER A 226 18.52 12.68 12.66
C SER A 226 19.02 14.13 12.62
N ALA A 227 18.18 15.05 13.11
CA ALA A 227 18.54 16.45 13.26
C ALA A 227 19.42 16.67 14.50
N GLY A 228 20.43 17.53 14.37
CA GLY A 228 21.31 17.94 15.46
C GLY A 228 22.36 16.88 15.85
N ALA A 229 23.47 17.34 16.42
CA ALA A 229 24.51 16.48 16.96
C ALA A 229 24.57 16.62 18.48
N LYS A 230 24.83 15.52 19.17
CA LYS A 230 24.96 15.45 20.63
C LYS A 230 26.44 15.46 21.00
N GLU A 231 26.81 16.25 22.00
CA GLU A 231 28.16 16.26 22.55
C GLU A 231 28.22 15.47 23.85
N VAL A 232 29.27 14.66 23.99
CA VAL A 232 29.53 13.80 25.14
C VAL A 232 30.98 13.98 25.59
N SER A 233 31.27 13.77 26.87
CA SER A 233 32.60 13.98 27.46
C SER A 233 33.22 12.65 27.91
N GLY A 234 34.55 12.58 27.88
CA GLY A 234 35.34 11.41 28.25
C GLY A 234 36.27 10.95 27.13
N GLU A 235 37.44 10.43 27.50
CA GLU A 235 38.42 9.87 26.56
C GLU A 235 37.84 8.65 25.84
N THR A 236 37.24 7.72 26.58
CA THR A 236 36.38 6.65 26.03
C THR A 236 34.97 6.86 26.54
N TYR A 237 33.98 6.83 25.65
CA TYR A 237 32.56 7.03 26.00
C TYR A 237 31.70 5.93 25.38
N THR A 238 30.68 5.46 26.10
CA THR A 238 29.69 4.52 25.57
C THR A 238 28.32 5.17 25.57
N GLU A 239 27.81 5.44 24.37
CA GLU A 239 26.44 5.84 24.16
C GLU A 239 25.53 4.61 24.23
N LYS A 240 24.40 4.72 24.94
CA LYS A 240 23.43 3.62 25.09
C LYS A 240 22.11 3.88 24.36
N ALA A 241 21.91 5.09 23.84
CA ALA A 241 20.65 5.52 23.24
C ALA A 241 20.85 6.17 21.86
N VAL A 242 21.54 5.47 20.95
CA VAL A 242 21.49 5.79 19.52
C VAL A 242 20.21 5.17 18.96
N ILE A 243 19.16 5.98 18.75
CA ILE A 243 17.82 5.51 18.35
C ILE A 243 17.56 5.88 16.88
N PRO A 244 17.54 4.92 15.96
CA PRO A 244 17.18 5.18 14.56
C PRO A 244 15.67 5.34 14.41
N SER A 245 15.23 6.35 13.65
CA SER A 245 13.80 6.61 13.39
C SER A 245 13.27 5.90 12.14
N LEU A 246 14.16 5.37 11.29
CA LEU A 246 13.82 4.76 10.01
C LEU A 246 14.37 3.34 9.91
N THR A 247 13.65 2.48 9.20
CA THR A 247 14.09 1.13 8.80
C THR A 247 15.12 1.24 7.67
N GLY A 248 15.87 0.17 7.42
CA GLY A 248 16.88 0.12 6.38
C GLY A 248 18.24 0.67 6.81
N THR A 249 19.06 1.06 5.85
CA THR A 249 20.45 1.46 6.10
C THR A 249 20.55 2.81 6.81
N GLN A 250 21.22 2.84 7.95
CA GLN A 250 21.47 4.01 8.78
C GLN A 250 22.96 4.27 8.90
N VAL A 251 23.35 5.53 9.15
CA VAL A 251 24.75 5.94 9.32
C VAL A 251 24.89 6.76 10.60
N LEU A 252 25.66 6.24 11.55
CA LEU A 252 26.10 6.96 12.75
C LEU A 252 27.42 7.69 12.44
N SER A 253 27.42 9.01 12.60
CA SER A 253 28.58 9.89 12.40
C SER A 253 29.11 10.38 13.74
N VAL A 254 30.42 10.25 13.99
CA VAL A 254 31.08 10.60 15.26
C VAL A 254 32.37 11.37 15.01
N GLU A 255 32.53 12.53 15.62
CA GLU A 255 33.71 13.40 15.56
C GLU A 255 34.36 13.49 16.95
N ALA A 256 35.68 13.35 17.03
CA ALA A 256 36.42 13.51 18.29
C ALA A 256 36.65 14.99 18.64
N LYS A 257 36.70 15.31 19.93
CA LYS A 257 36.92 16.65 20.49
C LYS A 257 38.21 16.70 21.30
N ASP A 258 39.14 17.60 20.95
CA ASP A 258 40.36 17.79 21.74
C ASP A 258 40.18 18.72 22.96
N VAL A 259 41.21 18.81 23.80
CA VAL A 259 41.32 19.76 24.93
C VAL A 259 41.14 21.23 24.52
N ARG A 260 41.32 21.58 23.24
CA ARG A 260 41.13 22.92 22.66
C ARG A 260 39.71 23.13 22.11
N LYS A 261 38.81 22.17 22.32
CA LYS A 261 37.41 22.16 21.87
C LYS A 261 37.25 22.18 20.34
N ARG A 262 38.23 21.64 19.62
CA ARG A 262 38.17 21.47 18.16
C ARG A 262 37.67 20.08 17.80
N PHE A 263 36.91 20.00 16.71
CA PHE A 263 36.41 18.74 16.17
C PHE A 263 37.23 18.30 14.95
N GLY A 264 37.53 17.00 14.90
CA GLY A 264 38.15 16.36 13.76
C GLY A 264 37.15 15.97 12.66
N PRO A 265 37.63 15.29 11.60
CA PRO A 265 36.76 14.65 10.62
C PRO A 265 35.91 13.54 11.25
N PRO A 266 34.70 13.26 10.71
CA PRO A 266 33.83 12.23 11.25
C PRO A 266 34.33 10.81 10.93
N ALA A 267 34.12 9.89 11.87
CA ALA A 267 34.00 8.46 11.62
C ALA A 267 32.53 8.13 11.31
N GLU A 268 32.30 7.20 10.39
CA GLU A 268 30.96 6.71 10.07
C GLU A 268 30.85 5.23 10.36
N PHE A 269 29.71 4.84 10.93
CA PHE A 269 29.34 3.46 11.17
C PHE A 269 28.00 3.21 10.49
N THR A 270 28.01 2.43 9.42
CA THR A 270 26.80 2.06 8.66
C THR A 270 26.22 0.78 9.22
N PHE A 271 24.92 0.73 9.48
CA PHE A 271 24.22 -0.45 9.98
C PHE A 271 22.82 -0.55 9.40
N LYS A 272 22.18 -1.73 9.43
CA LYS A 272 20.82 -1.92 8.93
C LYS A 272 19.84 -2.11 10.07
N VAL A 273 18.76 -1.34 10.05
CA VAL A 273 17.63 -1.44 10.98
C VAL A 273 16.57 -2.34 10.35
N SER A 274 16.12 -3.36 11.07
CA SER A 274 15.01 -4.20 10.61
C SER A 274 13.69 -3.40 10.56
N PRO A 275 12.67 -3.83 9.81
CA PRO A 275 11.31 -3.29 9.91
C PRO A 275 10.74 -3.40 11.33
N ALA A 276 9.75 -2.57 11.70
CA ALA A 276 9.08 -2.67 13.00
C ALA A 276 8.15 -3.91 13.08
N GLU A 277 8.30 -4.72 14.13
CA GLU A 277 7.47 -5.91 14.43
C GLU A 277 6.02 -5.53 14.80
N GLY A 278 5.02 -6.24 14.22
CA GLY A 278 3.68 -6.51 14.76
C GLY A 278 2.71 -5.36 15.07
N ALA A 279 1.45 -5.72 15.35
CA ALA A 279 0.48 -4.80 15.98
C ALA A 279 0.84 -4.60 17.46
N THR A 280 0.60 -3.39 17.99
CA THR A 280 0.79 -3.05 19.41
C THR A 280 -0.45 -3.34 20.26
N GLY A 281 -1.59 -3.63 19.61
CA GLY A 281 -2.79 -4.20 20.23
C GLY A 281 -3.58 -4.99 19.18
N ARG A 282 -4.14 -6.15 19.55
CA ARG A 282 -4.96 -7.00 18.67
C ARG A 282 -6.07 -7.70 19.46
N TRP A 283 -7.33 -7.48 19.08
CA TRP A 283 -8.51 -8.09 19.68
C TRP A 283 -9.27 -8.87 18.60
N HIS A 284 -9.28 -10.19 18.75
CA HIS A 284 -10.03 -11.11 17.89
C HIS A 284 -11.50 -11.20 18.29
N PHE A 285 -11.84 -10.87 19.54
CA PHE A 285 -13.18 -11.01 20.08
C PHE A 285 -13.75 -12.44 20.05
N ASP A 286 -12.87 -13.44 20.18
CA ASP A 286 -13.14 -14.88 20.22
C ASP A 286 -13.06 -15.48 21.63
N ASP A 287 -12.91 -14.65 22.67
CA ASP A 287 -12.68 -15.09 24.06
C ASP A 287 -13.90 -15.74 24.73
N GLY A 288 -15.11 -15.61 24.17
CA GLY A 288 -16.32 -16.14 24.76
C GLY A 288 -17.36 -16.57 23.73
N ALA A 289 -18.20 -17.54 24.11
CA ALA A 289 -19.34 -17.95 23.31
C ALA A 289 -20.56 -17.03 23.56
N PRO A 290 -21.54 -16.96 22.63
CA PRO A 290 -22.77 -16.21 22.84
C PRO A 290 -23.47 -16.61 24.14
N GLY A 291 -23.85 -15.61 24.95
CA GLY A 291 -24.52 -15.83 26.24
C GLY A 291 -23.59 -16.28 27.39
N SER A 292 -22.28 -16.39 27.17
CA SER A 292 -21.33 -16.67 28.25
C SER A 292 -21.17 -15.49 29.22
N GLU A 293 -20.67 -15.78 30.43
CA GLU A 293 -20.35 -14.75 31.45
C GLU A 293 -18.99 -14.07 31.21
N ILE A 294 -18.26 -14.45 30.17
CA ILE A 294 -16.96 -13.85 29.83
C ILE A 294 -17.20 -12.46 29.27
N THR A 295 -16.60 -11.45 29.89
CA THR A 295 -16.77 -10.02 29.52
C THR A 295 -15.46 -9.35 29.16
N VAL A 296 -14.37 -10.11 28.98
CA VAL A 296 -13.06 -9.58 28.63
C VAL A 296 -12.66 -10.11 27.27
N ALA A 297 -12.41 -9.20 26.33
CA ALA A 297 -11.72 -9.47 25.08
C ALA A 297 -10.23 -9.21 25.28
N LYS A 298 -9.39 -10.22 25.07
CA LYS A 298 -7.95 -10.12 25.30
C LYS A 298 -7.28 -9.36 24.18
N ASP A 299 -6.30 -8.57 24.56
CA ASP A 299 -5.28 -8.11 23.62
C ASP A 299 -4.27 -9.25 23.41
N THR A 300 -4.16 -9.74 22.19
CA THR A 300 -3.29 -10.85 21.77
C THR A 300 -2.08 -10.39 20.98
N ALA A 301 -1.85 -9.08 20.86
CA ALA A 301 -0.64 -8.54 20.25
C ALA A 301 0.61 -9.18 20.84
N THR A 302 1.71 -9.21 20.10
CA THR A 302 3.00 -9.71 20.59
C THR A 302 3.95 -8.57 20.96
N VAL A 303 3.60 -7.34 20.58
CA VAL A 303 4.40 -6.13 20.80
C VAL A 303 3.68 -5.21 21.80
N GLY A 304 4.42 -4.46 22.60
CA GLY A 304 3.87 -3.51 23.56
C GLY A 304 3.22 -4.15 24.80
N THR A 305 2.56 -3.30 25.61
CA THR A 305 1.77 -3.71 26.78
C THR A 305 0.41 -4.24 26.31
N ARG A 306 -0.18 -5.18 27.04
CA ARG A 306 -1.51 -5.71 26.73
C ARG A 306 -2.61 -4.78 27.25
N HIS A 307 -3.56 -4.47 26.39
CA HIS A 307 -4.70 -3.61 26.69
C HIS A 307 -6.01 -4.39 26.54
N ASP A 308 -6.29 -5.34 27.43
CA ASP A 308 -7.55 -6.09 27.40
C ASP A 308 -8.77 -5.14 27.44
N ALA A 309 -9.77 -5.44 26.63
CA ALA A 309 -11.01 -4.68 26.54
C ALA A 309 -12.11 -5.35 27.36
N THR A 310 -12.74 -4.61 28.26
CA THR A 310 -13.89 -5.08 29.03
C THR A 310 -15.19 -4.67 28.33
N LEU A 311 -16.12 -5.61 28.18
CA LEU A 311 -17.48 -5.39 27.68
C LEU A 311 -18.34 -4.77 28.78
N TYR A 312 -19.11 -3.74 28.45
CA TYR A 312 -19.93 -2.99 29.40
C TYR A 312 -21.38 -2.86 28.95
N THR A 313 -22.24 -2.74 29.96
CA THR A 313 -23.71 -2.61 29.89
C THR A 313 -24.42 -3.87 29.39
N ALA A 314 -25.72 -3.94 29.64
CA ALA A 314 -26.55 -4.98 29.04
C ALA A 314 -26.68 -4.71 27.54
N GLY A 315 -26.34 -5.69 26.70
CA GLY A 315 -26.38 -5.57 25.23
C GLY A 315 -25.03 -5.72 24.52
N ALA A 316 -23.92 -5.84 25.27
CA ALA A 316 -22.65 -6.31 24.74
C ALA A 316 -22.53 -7.82 24.92
N GLY A 317 -21.92 -8.52 23.96
CA GLY A 317 -21.68 -9.96 24.06
C GLY A 317 -20.89 -10.49 22.88
N TRP A 318 -20.94 -11.80 22.69
CA TRP A 318 -20.26 -12.51 21.61
C TRP A 318 -21.25 -12.99 20.56
N SER A 319 -20.84 -13.05 19.29
CA SER A 319 -21.65 -13.57 18.19
C SER A 319 -20.86 -14.54 17.34
N THR A 320 -21.50 -15.63 16.91
CA THR A 320 -20.96 -16.59 15.93
C THR A 320 -20.93 -16.06 14.49
N MET A 321 -21.31 -14.80 14.27
CA MET A 321 -21.14 -14.14 12.98
C MET A 321 -19.82 -13.42 13.11
N ALA A 322 -18.79 -13.96 12.48
CA ALA A 322 -17.41 -13.54 12.72
C ALA A 322 -16.63 -13.63 11.43
N ARG A 323 -15.57 -12.84 11.31
CA ARG A 323 -14.93 -12.62 10.02
C ARG A 323 -14.08 -13.81 9.57
N ARG A 324 -13.61 -14.68 10.47
CA ARG A 324 -12.78 -15.85 10.11
C ARG A 324 -13.52 -17.18 9.94
N GLY A 325 -14.85 -17.18 10.00
CA GLY A 325 -15.64 -18.40 9.80
C GLY A 325 -16.29 -18.96 11.06
N ASP A 326 -16.90 -20.14 10.94
CA ASP A 326 -17.77 -20.76 11.95
C ASP A 326 -17.13 -21.03 13.33
N THR A 327 -15.80 -21.10 13.41
CA THR A 327 -15.08 -21.32 14.67
C THR A 327 -14.72 -20.03 15.41
N ASP A 328 -14.92 -18.89 14.75
CA ASP A 328 -14.57 -17.55 15.24
C ASP A 328 -15.77 -16.89 15.95
N GLN A 329 -15.51 -15.82 16.71
CA GLN A 329 -16.58 -14.99 17.29
C GLN A 329 -16.25 -13.52 17.08
N SER A 330 -17.29 -12.67 17.19
CA SER A 330 -17.13 -11.22 17.13
C SER A 330 -17.77 -10.52 18.31
N LEU A 331 -17.40 -9.26 18.52
CA LEU A 331 -18.05 -8.39 19.49
C LEU A 331 -19.43 -7.97 18.97
N TRP A 332 -20.48 -8.38 19.67
CA TRP A 332 -21.87 -8.03 19.40
C TRP A 332 -22.32 -6.82 20.22
N LEU A 333 -22.85 -5.79 19.54
CA LEU A 333 -23.33 -4.53 20.12
C LEU A 333 -24.72 -4.15 19.58
N ASP A 334 -25.58 -5.12 19.27
CA ASP A 334 -26.84 -4.88 18.56
C ASP A 334 -28.09 -5.45 19.22
N SER A 335 -28.29 -5.10 20.48
CA SER A 335 -29.51 -5.51 21.19
C SER A 335 -30.78 -4.94 20.55
N ALA A 336 -31.74 -5.81 20.24
CA ALA A 336 -33.08 -5.41 19.82
C ALA A 336 -33.85 -4.67 20.93
N THR A 337 -33.50 -4.88 22.20
CA THR A 337 -34.09 -4.15 23.34
C THR A 337 -33.55 -2.72 23.41
N PRO A 338 -34.39 -1.66 23.28
CA PRO A 338 -33.92 -0.27 23.20
C PRO A 338 -33.05 0.21 24.36
N ALA A 339 -33.35 -0.22 25.60
CA ALA A 339 -32.57 0.16 26.77
C ALA A 339 -31.12 -0.37 26.75
N ASN A 340 -30.86 -1.42 25.97
CA ASN A 340 -29.59 -2.11 25.86
C ASN A 340 -28.79 -1.68 24.61
N GLN A 341 -29.27 -0.68 23.87
CA GLN A 341 -28.61 -0.13 22.68
C GLN A 341 -27.52 0.90 23.05
N THR A 342 -26.91 0.69 24.22
CA THR A 342 -25.84 1.51 24.82
C THR A 342 -24.60 0.67 25.14
N ALA A 343 -24.53 -0.53 24.53
CA ALA A 343 -23.44 -1.48 24.63
C ALA A 343 -22.13 -0.97 24.03
N TYR A 344 -21.02 -1.32 24.67
CA TYR A 344 -19.66 -1.02 24.20
C TYR A 344 -18.64 -1.96 24.86
N ALA A 345 -17.41 -1.97 24.35
CA ALA A 345 -16.25 -2.47 25.07
C ALA A 345 -15.20 -1.36 25.21
N ALA A 346 -14.34 -1.45 26.22
CA ALA A 346 -13.30 -0.45 26.44
C ALA A 346 -12.07 -1.06 27.12
N THR A 347 -10.89 -0.60 26.70
CA THR A 347 -9.65 -0.83 27.43
C THR A 347 -9.57 0.07 28.67
N SER A 348 -8.78 -0.32 29.67
CA SER A 348 -8.62 0.44 30.91
C SER A 348 -7.68 1.65 30.79
N ALA A 349 -6.82 1.67 29.77
CA ALA A 349 -5.84 2.72 29.49
C ALA A 349 -5.64 2.86 27.97
N ALA A 350 -5.16 4.01 27.52
CA ALA A 350 -4.91 4.26 26.11
C ALA A 350 -4.04 3.15 25.47
N ALA A 351 -4.51 2.59 24.36
CA ALA A 351 -3.80 1.55 23.60
C ALA A 351 -2.86 2.14 22.52
N VAL A 352 -2.88 3.46 22.35
CA VAL A 352 -2.10 4.18 21.35
C VAL A 352 -1.80 5.61 21.85
N ASN A 353 -0.60 6.11 21.56
CA ASN A 353 -0.27 7.53 21.71
C ASN A 353 -0.81 8.30 20.50
N THR A 354 -1.81 9.14 20.73
CA THR A 354 -2.50 9.89 19.68
C THR A 354 -1.76 11.14 19.21
N LYS A 355 -0.61 11.46 19.82
CA LYS A 355 0.26 12.55 19.38
C LYS A 355 1.22 12.10 18.27
N ASP A 356 1.59 10.82 18.27
CA ASP A 356 2.54 10.25 17.32
C ASP A 356 1.78 9.44 16.26
N SER A 357 2.47 9.08 15.17
CA SER A 357 1.85 8.29 14.09
C SER A 357 1.25 6.98 14.61
N PHE A 358 0.08 6.62 14.09
CA PHE A 358 -0.58 5.36 14.39
C PHE A 358 -1.48 4.87 13.26
N THR A 359 -1.81 3.59 13.30
CA THR A 359 -2.80 2.96 12.43
C THR A 359 -3.81 2.18 13.25
N LEU A 360 -5.08 2.21 12.83
CA LEU A 360 -6.18 1.41 13.34
C LEU A 360 -6.69 0.52 12.20
N SER A 361 -7.08 -0.71 12.51
CA SER A 361 -7.74 -1.66 11.60
C SER A 361 -8.88 -2.35 12.34
N THR A 362 -10.01 -2.59 11.68
CA THR A 362 -11.11 -3.41 12.22
C THR A 362 -12.08 -3.83 11.11
N TRP A 363 -12.70 -5.00 11.28
CA TRP A 363 -13.88 -5.39 10.52
C TRP A 363 -15.16 -4.98 11.25
N VAL A 364 -16.13 -4.47 10.52
CA VAL A 364 -17.43 -4.05 11.07
C VAL A 364 -18.59 -4.62 10.27
N TYR A 365 -19.65 -4.96 10.98
CA TYR A 365 -20.93 -5.35 10.41
C TYR A 365 -21.98 -4.34 10.88
N LEU A 366 -22.25 -3.31 10.09
CA LEU A 366 -23.16 -2.21 10.47
C LEU A 366 -24.62 -2.59 10.19
N THR A 367 -25.50 -2.50 11.19
CA THR A 367 -26.92 -2.88 11.04
C THR A 367 -27.88 -1.69 11.00
N ASP A 368 -27.43 -0.50 11.40
CA ASP A 368 -28.27 0.69 11.45
C ASP A 368 -27.53 1.99 11.11
N ALA A 369 -27.96 2.62 10.03
CA ALA A 369 -27.46 3.90 9.51
C ALA A 369 -28.34 5.11 9.87
N SER A 370 -29.38 4.95 10.71
CA SER A 370 -30.31 6.05 11.07
C SER A 370 -29.67 7.16 11.91
N SER A 371 -28.50 6.92 12.50
CA SER A 371 -27.72 7.86 13.30
C SER A 371 -26.23 7.61 13.09
N SER A 372 -25.37 8.53 13.52
CA SER A 372 -23.93 8.26 13.52
C SER A 372 -23.57 7.13 14.50
N ARG A 373 -22.69 6.22 14.08
CA ARG A 373 -22.31 4.99 14.81
C ARG A 373 -20.80 4.93 14.99
N MET A 374 -20.34 4.99 16.24
CA MET A 374 -18.91 5.05 16.59
C MET A 374 -18.28 3.67 16.63
N VAL A 375 -17.24 3.42 15.84
CA VAL A 375 -16.54 2.12 15.83
C VAL A 375 -15.38 2.13 16.82
N LEU A 376 -14.34 2.93 16.55
CA LEU A 376 -13.17 3.07 17.42
C LEU A 376 -12.99 4.54 17.80
N THR A 377 -12.84 4.82 19.10
CA THR A 377 -12.54 6.17 19.58
C THR A 377 -11.58 6.15 20.76
N THR A 378 -10.79 7.21 20.94
CA THR A 378 -9.96 7.38 22.15
C THR A 378 -10.27 8.74 22.79
N PRO A 379 -10.81 8.78 24.02
CA PRO A 379 -11.21 10.01 24.69
C PRO A 379 -10.06 10.70 25.43
N GLY A 380 -10.00 12.03 25.33
CA GLY A 380 -9.30 12.93 26.24
C GLY A 380 -10.23 13.49 27.32
N ASP A 381 -9.87 14.62 27.92
CA ASP A 381 -10.66 15.23 29.00
C ASP A 381 -11.90 15.95 28.48
N GLN A 382 -11.81 16.60 27.31
CA GLN A 382 -12.87 17.44 26.73
C GLN A 382 -13.35 16.99 25.36
N ALA A 383 -12.53 16.28 24.59
CA ALA A 383 -12.80 15.77 23.25
C ALA A 383 -12.19 14.39 23.03
N GLN A 384 -12.54 13.75 21.91
CA GLN A 384 -11.87 12.53 21.46
C GLN A 384 -10.72 12.90 20.54
N ALA A 385 -9.54 12.30 20.72
CA ALA A 385 -8.40 12.55 19.84
C ALA A 385 -8.72 12.14 18.40
N PHE A 386 -9.29 10.95 18.24
CA PHE A 386 -9.79 10.47 16.97
C PHE A 386 -11.15 9.76 17.13
N ALA A 387 -11.85 9.64 16.00
CA ALA A 387 -13.00 8.75 15.86
C ALA A 387 -13.03 8.12 14.47
N LEU A 388 -13.17 6.80 14.41
CA LEU A 388 -13.53 6.02 13.22
C LEU A 388 -15.00 5.62 13.35
N TYR A 389 -15.86 6.07 12.43
CA TYR A 389 -17.31 5.98 12.60
C TYR A 389 -18.08 6.05 11.28
N TYR A 390 -19.33 5.58 11.31
CA TYR A 390 -20.32 5.89 10.28
C TYR A 390 -21.00 7.22 10.62
N SER A 391 -21.06 8.13 9.67
CA SER A 391 -21.65 9.47 9.81
C SER A 391 -23.01 9.52 9.10
N SER A 392 -24.11 9.74 9.84
CA SER A 392 -25.43 9.89 9.21
C SER A 392 -25.57 11.18 8.40
N SER A 393 -24.76 12.21 8.68
CA SER A 393 -24.79 13.48 7.95
C SER A 393 -24.12 13.39 6.58
N SER A 394 -22.98 12.70 6.48
CA SER A 394 -22.30 12.44 5.20
C SER A 394 -22.72 11.12 4.57
N ARG A 395 -23.54 10.32 5.27
CA ARG A 395 -24.01 8.99 4.86
C ARG A 395 -22.87 8.05 4.49
N GLY A 396 -21.76 8.09 5.22
CA GLY A 396 -20.56 7.32 4.87
C GLY A 396 -19.61 7.11 6.03
N TRP A 397 -18.60 6.27 5.82
CA TRP A 397 -17.51 6.06 6.77
C TRP A 397 -16.62 7.29 6.86
N VAL A 398 -16.18 7.61 8.07
CA VAL A 398 -15.34 8.78 8.35
C VAL A 398 -14.27 8.39 9.36
N PHE A 399 -13.03 8.76 9.05
CA PHE A 399 -11.99 8.91 10.06
C PHE A 399 -11.82 10.40 10.37
N SER A 400 -11.94 10.75 11.65
CA SER A 400 -11.77 12.13 12.10
C SER A 400 -10.72 12.24 13.20
N HIS A 401 -10.03 13.37 13.21
CA HIS A 401 -9.08 13.75 14.23
C HIS A 401 -9.41 15.15 14.75
N THR A 402 -9.36 15.35 16.05
CA THR A 402 -9.58 16.68 16.65
C THR A 402 -8.28 17.44 16.80
N LEU A 403 -8.34 18.75 16.58
CA LEU A 403 -7.14 19.59 16.55
C LEU A 403 -6.51 19.86 17.92
N ALA A 404 -7.30 19.72 19.00
CA ALA A 404 -6.88 19.90 20.39
C ALA A 404 -7.94 19.31 21.34
N ASP A 405 -7.54 19.01 22.58
CA ASP A 405 -8.47 18.67 23.65
C ASP A 405 -9.22 19.92 24.14
N SER A 406 -10.39 20.17 23.55
CA SER A 406 -11.14 21.40 23.75
C SER A 406 -12.62 21.14 23.93
N LYS A 407 -13.30 22.03 24.65
CA LYS A 407 -14.76 22.04 24.73
C LYS A 407 -15.39 22.31 23.36
N THR A 408 -14.76 23.09 22.49
CA THR A 408 -15.30 23.30 21.14
C THR A 408 -14.34 22.66 20.15
N PRO A 409 -14.30 21.32 20.07
CA PRO A 409 -13.32 20.65 19.23
C PRO A 409 -13.62 20.94 17.76
N VAL A 410 -12.54 21.16 17.03
CA VAL A 410 -12.55 21.31 15.58
C VAL A 410 -12.08 19.99 14.99
N PHE A 411 -12.83 19.47 14.01
CA PHE A 411 -12.61 18.15 13.44
C PHE A 411 -12.06 18.28 12.01
N VAL A 412 -10.95 17.59 11.77
CA VAL A 412 -10.48 17.28 10.41
C VAL A 412 -10.97 15.88 10.07
N LYS A 413 -11.43 15.68 8.83
CA LYS A 413 -12.06 14.43 8.39
C LYS A 413 -11.43 13.92 7.11
N SER A 414 -11.23 12.61 7.05
CA SER A 414 -11.09 11.84 5.82
C SER A 414 -12.37 11.01 5.67
N GLU A 415 -13.14 11.27 4.61
CA GLU A 415 -14.46 10.71 4.39
C GLU A 415 -14.43 9.71 3.22
N ALA A 416 -15.26 8.66 3.30
CA ALA A 416 -15.45 7.73 2.19
C ALA A 416 -15.95 8.44 0.94
N GLU A 417 -15.43 8.05 -0.23
CA GLU A 417 -15.82 8.68 -1.50
C GLU A 417 -17.25 8.32 -1.94
N LYS A 418 -17.73 7.16 -1.48
CA LYS A 418 -19.10 6.68 -1.72
C LYS A 418 -19.93 6.80 -0.46
N THR A 419 -21.16 7.28 -0.65
CA THR A 419 -22.19 7.30 0.39
C THR A 419 -23.01 6.02 0.36
N ASP A 420 -23.80 5.81 1.41
CA ASP A 420 -24.72 4.70 1.60
C ASP A 420 -24.03 3.34 1.58
N PRO A 421 -23.09 3.09 2.52
CA PRO A 421 -22.53 1.76 2.69
C PRO A 421 -23.67 0.76 2.95
N VAL A 422 -23.51 -0.44 2.40
CA VAL A 422 -24.47 -1.51 2.57
C VAL A 422 -24.54 -1.89 4.05
N LEU A 423 -25.75 -2.02 4.57
CA LEU A 423 -26.00 -2.55 5.90
C LEU A 423 -26.00 -4.07 5.87
N ASN A 424 -25.71 -4.69 7.01
CA ASN A 424 -25.74 -6.12 7.20
C ASN A 424 -24.73 -6.88 6.32
N VAL A 425 -23.57 -6.28 6.09
CA VAL A 425 -22.42 -6.92 5.44
C VAL A 425 -21.15 -6.58 6.20
N TRP A 426 -20.14 -7.44 6.11
CA TRP A 426 -18.81 -7.18 6.64
C TRP A 426 -18.06 -6.19 5.76
N THR A 427 -17.58 -5.10 6.37
CA THR A 427 -16.71 -4.08 5.74
C THR A 427 -15.46 -3.91 6.59
N HIS A 428 -14.29 -3.92 5.95
CA HIS A 428 -13.03 -3.58 6.62
C HIS A 428 -12.82 -2.07 6.61
N LEU A 429 -12.38 -1.54 7.76
CA LEU A 429 -11.98 -0.15 7.92
C LEU A 429 -10.55 -0.09 8.45
N ALA A 430 -9.73 0.77 7.84
CA ALA A 430 -8.46 1.19 8.43
C ALA A 430 -8.33 2.72 8.42
N ALA A 431 -7.61 3.23 9.41
CA ALA A 431 -7.38 4.65 9.58
C ALA A 431 -5.92 4.89 9.92
N VAL A 432 -5.26 5.75 9.15
CA VAL A 432 -3.84 6.11 9.33
C VAL A 432 -3.76 7.56 9.76
N PHE A 433 -3.03 7.81 10.84
CA PHE A 433 -2.50 9.12 11.20
C PHE A 433 -0.97 9.09 11.06
N ASP A 434 -0.44 9.97 10.23
CA ASP A 434 0.99 10.02 9.91
C ASP A 434 1.56 11.40 10.23
N THR A 435 2.52 11.44 11.14
CA THR A 435 3.31 12.63 11.52
C THR A 435 4.62 12.72 10.76
N HIS A 436 4.79 11.88 9.74
CA HIS A 436 5.98 11.72 8.90
C HIS A 436 7.28 11.47 9.67
N ALA A 437 7.15 10.95 10.90
CA ALA A 437 8.23 10.74 11.86
C ALA A 437 9.10 11.99 12.10
N ASP A 438 8.51 13.19 11.98
CA ASP A 438 9.16 14.46 12.27
C ASP A 438 8.40 15.28 13.33
N THR A 439 8.84 16.51 13.58
CA THR A 439 8.25 17.41 14.58
C THR A 439 7.50 18.59 13.96
N ASP A 440 7.32 18.60 12.63
CA ASP A 440 6.62 19.66 11.89
C ASP A 440 5.15 19.28 11.67
N PRO A 441 4.22 19.76 12.52
CA PRO A 441 2.81 19.42 12.39
C PRO A 441 2.14 19.97 11.12
N ALA A 442 2.86 20.73 10.29
CA ALA A 442 2.35 21.26 9.03
C ALA A 442 2.12 20.19 7.95
N ASN A 443 2.82 19.06 8.03
CA ASN A 443 2.70 17.97 7.07
C ASN A 443 1.85 16.80 7.58
N ASP A 444 1.51 16.72 8.87
CA ASP A 444 0.70 15.64 9.45
C ASP A 444 -0.59 15.37 8.67
N THR A 445 -0.87 14.09 8.43
CA THR A 445 -2.01 13.65 7.62
C THR A 445 -2.89 12.62 8.31
N ILE A 446 -4.16 12.58 7.89
CA ILE A 446 -5.07 11.48 8.17
C ILE A 446 -5.63 10.87 6.88
N GLN A 447 -5.82 9.56 6.86
CA GLN A 447 -6.38 8.83 5.71
C GLN A 447 -7.28 7.68 6.17
N LEU A 448 -8.49 7.62 5.61
CA LEU A 448 -9.41 6.49 5.72
C LEU A 448 -9.16 5.48 4.60
N TYR A 449 -9.27 4.19 4.93
CA TYR A 449 -9.28 3.08 3.99
C TYR A 449 -10.56 2.25 4.22
N VAL A 450 -11.21 1.82 3.13
CA VAL A 450 -12.37 0.93 3.16
C VAL A 450 -12.05 -0.28 2.30
N ASN A 451 -12.14 -1.49 2.86
CA ASN A 451 -11.76 -2.74 2.20
C ASN A 451 -10.36 -2.69 1.57
N GLY A 452 -9.42 -2.07 2.29
CA GLY A 452 -8.03 -1.90 1.88
C GLY A 452 -7.78 -0.81 0.83
N ARG A 453 -8.81 -0.08 0.38
CA ARG A 453 -8.68 0.98 -0.62
C ARG A 453 -8.66 2.37 0.05
N PRO A 454 -7.67 3.24 -0.25
CA PRO A 454 -7.65 4.61 0.25
C PRO A 454 -8.89 5.38 -0.24
N GLN A 455 -9.47 6.19 0.64
CA GLN A 455 -10.62 7.04 0.34
C GLN A 455 -10.15 8.47 0.05
N GLY A 456 -10.07 8.82 -1.24
CA GLY A 456 -9.52 10.10 -1.67
C GLY A 456 -8.04 10.28 -1.31
N THR A 457 -7.60 11.54 -1.22
CA THR A 457 -6.23 11.90 -0.82
C THR A 457 -6.12 12.18 0.67
N ALA A 458 -4.94 11.94 1.25
CA ALA A 458 -4.69 12.15 2.67
C ALA A 458 -4.95 13.61 3.06
N ALA A 459 -5.75 13.82 4.11
CA ALA A 459 -6.14 15.14 4.57
C ALA A 459 -5.04 15.72 5.49
N LYS A 460 -4.48 16.87 5.09
CA LYS A 460 -3.44 17.58 5.88
C LYS A 460 -4.06 18.35 7.03
N LEU A 461 -3.70 18.01 8.26
CA LEU A 461 -4.33 18.55 9.47
C LEU A 461 -4.16 20.08 9.60
N ALA A 462 -2.94 20.60 9.42
CA ALA A 462 -2.70 22.04 9.51
C ALA A 462 -3.41 22.85 8.41
N ALA A 463 -3.44 22.34 7.18
CA ALA A 463 -4.13 23.01 6.07
C ALA A 463 -5.65 23.02 6.27
N SER A 464 -6.22 21.89 6.70
CA SER A 464 -7.64 21.78 7.06
C SER A 464 -7.99 22.68 8.25
N ALA A 465 -7.14 22.74 9.28
CA ALA A 465 -7.30 23.63 10.42
C ALA A 465 -7.36 25.11 10.00
N ALA A 466 -6.43 25.55 9.15
CA ALA A 466 -6.38 26.92 8.65
C ALA A 466 -7.67 27.29 7.88
N SER A 467 -8.20 26.37 7.07
CA SER A 467 -9.47 26.58 6.35
C SER A 467 -10.68 26.77 7.28
N GLN A 468 -10.56 26.34 8.54
CA GLN A 468 -11.59 26.44 9.57
C GLN A 468 -11.28 27.52 10.64
N ASN A 469 -10.34 28.43 10.38
CA ASN A 469 -9.86 29.45 11.32
C ASN A 469 -9.39 28.86 12.67
N ALA A 470 -8.77 27.68 12.63
CA ALA A 470 -8.27 26.97 13.79
C ALA A 470 -6.76 26.70 13.68
N THR A 471 -6.14 26.30 14.78
CA THR A 471 -4.73 25.89 14.84
C THR A 471 -4.67 24.42 15.22
N TYR A 472 -3.91 23.64 14.47
CA TYR A 472 -3.61 22.26 14.81
C TYR A 472 -2.46 22.20 15.84
N GLN A 473 -2.62 21.41 16.89
CA GLN A 473 -1.58 21.08 17.86
C GLN A 473 -1.63 19.58 18.15
N PRO A 474 -0.57 18.81 17.88
CA PRO A 474 -0.50 17.40 18.26
C PRO A 474 -0.69 17.22 19.77
N TRP A 475 -1.55 16.28 20.19
CA TRP A 475 -1.88 16.08 21.59
C TRP A 475 -2.19 14.60 21.91
N THR A 476 -1.95 14.21 23.16
CA THR A 476 -2.14 12.84 23.63
C THR A 476 -3.44 12.71 24.42
N ALA A 477 -4.29 11.77 24.04
CA ALA A 477 -5.43 11.33 24.85
C ALA A 477 -5.00 10.24 25.84
N ALA A 478 -5.50 10.32 27.07
CA ALA A 478 -5.16 9.37 28.14
C ALA A 478 -6.23 8.30 28.37
N GLY A 479 -7.45 8.50 27.87
CA GLY A 479 -8.55 7.56 28.05
C GLY A 479 -8.34 6.26 27.27
N GLY A 480 -8.94 5.17 27.77
CA GLY A 480 -8.87 3.88 27.08
C GLY A 480 -9.48 3.91 25.67
N LEU A 481 -8.93 3.10 24.78
CA LEU A 481 -9.56 2.81 23.49
C LEU A 481 -10.97 2.25 23.71
N GLN A 482 -11.94 2.87 23.05
CA GLN A 482 -13.36 2.51 23.09
C GLN A 482 -13.75 1.79 21.80
N PHE A 483 -14.49 0.70 21.95
CA PHE A 483 -15.13 -0.05 20.88
C PHE A 483 -16.64 0.19 20.99
N GLY A 484 -17.21 0.87 20.01
CA GLY A 484 -18.66 0.96 19.88
C GLY A 484 -19.33 2.17 20.52
N ARG A 485 -18.61 3.20 20.99
CA ARG A 485 -19.22 4.43 21.53
C ARG A 485 -18.38 5.68 21.35
N SER A 486 -19.04 6.84 21.41
CA SER A 486 -18.37 8.08 21.77
C SER A 486 -18.35 8.29 23.29
N PHE A 487 -17.29 8.94 23.77
CA PHE A 487 -17.13 9.37 25.16
C PHE A 487 -16.48 10.75 25.16
N ILE A 488 -17.25 11.78 25.52
CA ILE A 488 -16.84 13.18 25.47
C ILE A 488 -17.31 13.84 26.76
N ARG A 489 -16.41 14.46 27.54
CA ARG A 489 -16.74 15.14 28.81
C ARG A 489 -17.61 14.30 29.74
N GLU A 490 -17.19 13.07 30.00
CA GLU A 490 -17.90 12.11 30.85
C GLU A 490 -19.29 11.67 30.33
N ALA A 491 -19.71 12.13 29.14
CA ALA A 491 -20.94 11.72 28.50
C ALA A 491 -20.68 10.69 27.39
N SER A 492 -21.42 9.58 27.42
CA SER A 492 -21.38 8.55 26.38
C SER A 492 -22.49 8.74 25.36
N GLY A 493 -22.25 8.40 24.09
CA GLY A 493 -23.26 8.50 23.04
C GLY A 493 -22.88 7.79 21.74
N GLN A 494 -23.72 7.98 20.71
CA GLN A 494 -23.50 7.52 19.32
C GLN A 494 -23.04 6.05 19.23
N TYR A 495 -23.66 5.20 20.05
CA TYR A 495 -23.32 3.80 20.16
C TYR A 495 -23.43 3.07 18.82
N PHE A 496 -22.46 2.20 18.56
CA PHE A 496 -22.47 1.32 17.40
C PHE A 496 -23.65 0.37 17.47
N ARG A 497 -24.09 -0.07 16.29
CA ARG A 497 -25.17 -1.05 16.12
C ARG A 497 -24.70 -2.06 15.11
N GLY A 498 -24.39 -3.25 15.60
CA GLY A 498 -23.90 -4.35 14.79
C GLY A 498 -22.81 -5.15 15.48
N ARG A 499 -21.80 -5.56 14.70
CA ARG A 499 -20.64 -6.32 15.18
C ARG A 499 -19.32 -5.65 14.83
N ILE A 500 -18.33 -5.86 15.68
CA ILE A 500 -16.94 -5.42 15.51
C ILE A 500 -16.06 -6.64 15.65
N ASP A 501 -15.06 -6.76 14.78
CA ASP A 501 -14.18 -7.91 14.73
C ASP A 501 -12.75 -7.52 14.34
N GLU A 502 -11.79 -8.39 14.64
CA GLU A 502 -10.40 -8.32 14.18
C GLU A 502 -9.78 -6.92 14.32
N SER A 503 -9.94 -6.32 15.49
CA SER A 503 -9.44 -4.98 15.75
C SER A 503 -7.93 -5.03 16.02
N ALA A 504 -7.17 -4.15 15.39
CA ALA A 504 -5.74 -4.03 15.62
C ALA A 504 -5.28 -2.57 15.58
N VAL A 505 -4.24 -2.28 16.37
CA VAL A 505 -3.60 -0.97 16.42
C VAL A 505 -2.09 -1.09 16.27
N TRP A 506 -1.48 -0.10 15.62
CA TRP A 506 -0.03 0.03 15.48
C TRP A 506 0.40 1.43 15.88
N GLN A 507 1.49 1.56 16.61
CA GLN A 507 2.14 2.86 16.89
C GLN A 507 3.06 3.30 15.73
N ARG A 508 2.54 3.21 14.50
CA ARG A 508 3.19 3.67 13.26
C ARG A 508 2.16 3.81 12.14
N PRO A 509 2.45 4.57 11.07
CA PRO A 509 1.62 4.53 9.88
C PRO A 509 1.91 3.22 9.12
N LEU A 510 0.85 2.49 8.75
CA LEU A 510 0.95 1.39 7.79
C LEU A 510 0.91 1.95 6.37
N THR A 511 1.67 1.31 5.49
CA THR A 511 1.60 1.56 4.04
C THR A 511 0.34 0.95 3.44
N GLU A 512 -0.04 1.37 2.24
CA GLU A 512 -1.19 0.78 1.51
C GLU A 512 -1.04 -0.73 1.31
N GLU A 513 0.18 -1.21 1.07
CA GLU A 513 0.48 -2.64 0.94
C GLU A 513 0.24 -3.40 2.25
N GLU A 514 0.71 -2.86 3.38
CA GLU A 514 0.49 -3.48 4.69
C GLU A 514 -1.00 -3.50 5.06
N ILE A 515 -1.76 -2.45 4.70
CA ILE A 515 -3.21 -2.42 4.89
C ILE A 515 -3.89 -3.47 4.00
N ARG A 516 -3.46 -3.64 2.74
CA ARG A 516 -3.97 -4.71 1.86
C ARG A 516 -3.71 -6.10 2.43
N GLN A 517 -2.56 -6.33 3.04
CA GLN A 517 -2.24 -7.58 3.72
C GLN A 517 -3.13 -7.78 4.96
N GLU A 518 -3.33 -6.74 5.78
CA GLU A 518 -4.19 -6.80 6.96
C GLU A 518 -5.65 -7.14 6.62
N VAL A 519 -6.20 -6.59 5.53
CA VAL A 519 -7.57 -6.86 5.07
C VAL A 519 -7.78 -8.35 4.77
N ARG A 520 -6.75 -9.05 4.29
CA ARG A 520 -6.87 -10.47 3.92
C ARG A 520 -6.99 -11.39 5.13
N LEU A 521 -6.66 -10.90 6.34
CA LEU A 521 -6.70 -11.65 7.60
C LEU A 521 -6.06 -13.04 7.44
N GLU A 522 -4.85 -13.09 6.88
CA GLU A 522 -4.23 -14.38 6.58
C GLU A 522 -3.97 -15.19 7.85
N GLN A 523 -4.35 -16.47 7.79
CA GLN A 523 -4.04 -17.48 8.79
C GLN A 523 -3.37 -18.66 8.08
N ASP A 524 -2.17 -19.03 8.53
CA ASP A 524 -1.36 -20.11 7.95
C ASP A 524 -1.14 -19.97 6.43
N GLY A 525 -1.04 -18.73 5.95
CA GLY A 525 -0.83 -18.39 4.54
C GLY A 525 -2.09 -18.44 3.67
N LEU A 526 -3.28 -18.61 4.27
CA LEU A 526 -4.56 -18.57 3.59
C LEU A 526 -5.38 -17.34 4.02
N PRO A 527 -6.01 -16.61 3.09
CA PRO A 527 -6.88 -15.49 3.43
C PRO A 527 -8.13 -15.99 4.17
N ALA A 528 -8.58 -15.26 5.21
CA ALA A 528 -9.80 -15.61 5.91
C ALA A 528 -11.03 -15.38 5.02
N ASN A 529 -11.99 -16.31 5.09
CA ASN A 529 -13.27 -16.19 4.43
C ASN A 529 -14.40 -16.58 5.38
N GLU A 530 -15.58 -16.03 5.15
CA GLU A 530 -16.76 -16.28 5.98
C GLU A 530 -17.99 -16.48 5.09
N LEU A 531 -18.76 -17.54 5.36
CA LEU A 531 -19.96 -17.91 4.60
C LEU A 531 -21.12 -17.02 5.04
N VAL A 532 -21.34 -15.94 4.30
CA VAL A 532 -22.34 -14.92 4.66
C VAL A 532 -23.72 -15.22 4.12
N ALA A 533 -23.87 -16.10 3.13
CA ALA A 533 -25.17 -16.55 2.66
C ALA A 533 -25.12 -17.94 2.02
N GLN A 534 -26.15 -18.76 2.29
CA GLN A 534 -26.34 -20.06 1.65
C GLN A 534 -27.82 -20.34 1.40
N TRP A 535 -28.15 -20.74 0.16
CA TRP A 535 -29.46 -21.30 -0.19
C TRP A 535 -29.25 -22.70 -0.75
N ASP A 536 -29.89 -23.68 -0.10
CA ASP A 536 -29.81 -25.08 -0.48
C ASP A 536 -31.19 -25.60 -0.93
N ALA A 537 -31.34 -25.78 -2.23
CA ALA A 537 -32.56 -26.28 -2.86
C ALA A 537 -32.77 -27.77 -2.64
N THR A 538 -31.75 -28.53 -2.23
CA THR A 538 -31.85 -29.99 -2.03
C THR A 538 -32.66 -30.36 -0.80
N THR A 539 -32.79 -29.44 0.15
CA THR A 539 -33.57 -29.62 1.40
C THR A 539 -34.84 -28.77 1.42
N ALA A 540 -35.06 -27.95 0.38
CA ALA A 540 -36.19 -27.05 0.29
C ALA A 540 -37.45 -27.75 -0.23
N THR A 541 -38.62 -27.29 0.20
CA THR A 541 -39.92 -27.73 -0.31
C THR A 541 -40.84 -26.52 -0.53
N GLY A 542 -41.88 -26.67 -1.35
CA GLY A 542 -42.84 -25.59 -1.59
C GLY A 542 -42.35 -24.54 -2.59
N THR A 543 -42.43 -23.26 -2.22
CA THR A 543 -42.23 -22.12 -3.16
C THR A 543 -41.05 -21.21 -2.79
N GLU A 544 -40.20 -21.62 -1.86
CA GLU A 544 -39.02 -20.87 -1.47
C GLU A 544 -37.88 -21.77 -1.01
N ILE A 545 -36.65 -21.26 -1.13
CA ILE A 545 -35.43 -21.89 -0.63
C ILE A 545 -35.00 -21.07 0.59
N GLY A 546 -34.97 -21.73 1.76
CA GLY A 546 -34.55 -21.10 3.01
C GLY A 546 -33.08 -20.67 2.95
N GLU A 547 -32.77 -19.59 3.67
CA GLU A 547 -31.39 -19.19 3.91
C GLU A 547 -30.83 -19.97 5.11
N GLY A 548 -29.62 -20.52 4.97
CA GLY A 548 -29.05 -21.52 5.87
C GLY A 548 -27.97 -21.03 6.83
N THR A 549 -27.64 -19.73 6.84
CA THR A 549 -26.57 -19.19 7.69
C THR A 549 -27.15 -18.46 8.91
N PRO A 550 -26.31 -18.06 9.88
CA PRO A 550 -26.76 -17.20 10.98
C PRO A 550 -27.12 -15.77 10.54
N TYR A 551 -26.78 -15.36 9.31
CA TYR A 551 -27.01 -14.00 8.83
C TYR A 551 -28.51 -13.78 8.53
N PRO A 552 -29.06 -12.58 8.79
CA PRO A 552 -30.48 -12.28 8.61
C PRO A 552 -30.86 -12.04 7.13
N ASN A 553 -30.40 -12.91 6.24
CA ASN A 553 -30.65 -12.84 4.81
C ASN A 553 -32.02 -13.44 4.45
N PRO A 554 -32.71 -12.90 3.42
CA PRO A 554 -34.02 -13.40 3.02
C PRO A 554 -33.95 -14.77 2.31
N SER A 555 -34.98 -15.61 2.52
CA SER A 555 -35.24 -16.79 1.68
C SER A 555 -35.42 -16.40 0.22
N MET A 556 -34.96 -17.25 -0.70
CA MET A 556 -35.18 -17.06 -2.14
C MET A 556 -36.54 -17.59 -2.56
N LYS A 557 -37.37 -16.72 -3.13
CA LYS A 557 -38.70 -17.07 -3.63
C LYS A 557 -38.63 -17.58 -5.05
N LEU A 558 -39.32 -18.67 -5.34
CA LEU A 558 -39.44 -19.20 -6.69
C LEU A 558 -40.37 -18.32 -7.54
N SER A 559 -40.09 -18.30 -8.84
CA SER A 559 -41.01 -17.75 -9.83
C SER A 559 -42.33 -18.54 -9.85
N ALA A 560 -43.43 -17.85 -10.12
CA ALA A 560 -44.76 -18.49 -10.16
C ALA A 560 -44.89 -19.57 -11.25
N THR A 561 -44.05 -19.52 -12.28
CA THR A 561 -43.99 -20.51 -13.36
C THR A 561 -42.55 -20.80 -13.74
N GLY A 562 -42.27 -22.02 -14.20
CA GLY A 562 -40.97 -22.40 -14.76
C GLY A 562 -39.90 -22.79 -13.74
N ALA A 563 -40.16 -22.61 -12.44
CA ALA A 563 -39.32 -23.07 -11.35
C ALA A 563 -40.08 -24.08 -10.47
N VAL A 564 -39.46 -25.22 -10.16
CA VAL A 564 -40.04 -26.26 -9.31
C VAL A 564 -38.94 -26.89 -8.46
N LEU A 565 -39.22 -27.13 -7.17
CA LEU A 565 -38.35 -27.95 -6.32
C LEU A 565 -38.67 -29.43 -6.54
N ASP A 566 -37.65 -30.23 -6.84
CA ASP A 566 -37.81 -31.65 -7.14
C ASP A 566 -37.86 -32.49 -5.85
N ASP A 567 -39.06 -32.86 -5.41
CA ASP A 567 -39.30 -33.67 -4.19
C ASP A 567 -38.63 -35.07 -4.23
N ALA A 568 -38.19 -35.55 -5.42
CA ALA A 568 -37.62 -36.90 -5.59
C ALA A 568 -36.14 -36.89 -6.00
N GLY A 569 -35.66 -35.79 -6.60
CA GLY A 569 -34.31 -35.68 -7.18
C GLY A 569 -33.39 -34.68 -6.48
N ASN A 570 -33.91 -33.91 -5.52
CA ASN A 570 -33.24 -32.82 -4.80
C ASN A 570 -32.77 -31.69 -5.74
N GLY A 571 -33.15 -30.43 -5.46
CA GLY A 571 -32.71 -29.25 -6.21
C GLY A 571 -33.81 -28.50 -6.97
N LEU A 572 -33.46 -27.30 -7.45
CA LEU A 572 -34.32 -26.38 -8.18
C LEU A 572 -34.28 -26.65 -9.69
N ILE A 573 -35.38 -27.12 -10.26
CA ILE A 573 -35.53 -27.29 -11.72
C ILE A 573 -35.98 -25.97 -12.35
N LEU A 574 -35.32 -25.59 -13.44
CA LEU A 574 -35.57 -24.38 -14.21
C LEU A 574 -35.82 -24.68 -15.69
N ASP A 575 -36.93 -24.18 -16.22
CA ASP A 575 -37.37 -24.42 -17.61
C ASP A 575 -36.61 -23.61 -18.68
N GLY A 576 -35.76 -22.68 -18.27
CA GLY A 576 -35.04 -21.77 -19.16
C GLY A 576 -35.92 -20.77 -19.92
N THR A 577 -37.14 -20.51 -19.46
CA THR A 577 -38.09 -19.56 -20.08
C THR A 577 -38.73 -18.60 -19.09
N ALA A 578 -39.05 -19.06 -17.88
CA ALA A 578 -39.64 -18.23 -16.82
C ALA A 578 -39.14 -18.60 -15.41
N GLY A 579 -38.47 -19.75 -15.26
CA GLY A 579 -37.96 -20.25 -13.99
C GLY A 579 -36.83 -19.44 -13.39
N TYR A 580 -36.95 -19.09 -12.11
CA TYR A 580 -35.86 -18.58 -11.28
C TYR A 580 -36.20 -18.68 -9.79
N ALA A 581 -35.22 -18.49 -8.93
CA ALA A 581 -35.42 -18.15 -7.52
C ALA A 581 -34.68 -16.85 -7.18
N SER A 582 -35.25 -16.00 -6.33
CA SER A 582 -34.62 -14.72 -6.00
C SER A 582 -34.99 -14.13 -4.65
N ALA A 583 -34.12 -13.27 -4.15
CA ALA A 583 -34.35 -12.47 -2.96
C ALA A 583 -33.78 -11.05 -3.12
N GLN A 584 -34.07 -10.17 -2.16
CA GLN A 584 -33.46 -8.85 -2.13
C GLN A 584 -32.00 -8.99 -1.67
N GLY A 585 -31.05 -8.47 -2.44
CA GLY A 585 -29.67 -8.31 -2.03
C GLY A 585 -29.33 -6.84 -1.73
N PRO A 586 -28.04 -6.50 -1.61
CA PRO A 586 -26.88 -7.40 -1.59
C PRO A 586 -26.68 -8.13 -0.25
N VAL A 587 -25.90 -9.21 -0.27
CA VAL A 587 -25.51 -10.00 0.93
C VAL A 587 -24.01 -9.93 1.22
N VAL A 588 -23.25 -9.16 0.42
CA VAL A 588 -21.81 -8.96 0.57
C VAL A 588 -21.45 -7.53 0.15
N ASP A 589 -20.40 -6.98 0.76
CA ASP A 589 -19.78 -5.73 0.35
C ASP A 589 -18.88 -6.00 -0.87
N GLU A 590 -19.34 -5.57 -2.04
CA GLU A 590 -18.68 -5.84 -3.32
C GLU A 590 -17.49 -4.91 -3.60
N SER A 591 -17.25 -3.93 -2.72
CA SER A 591 -16.03 -3.12 -2.77
C SER A 591 -14.82 -3.86 -2.19
N GLY A 592 -15.06 -4.90 -1.39
CA GLY A 592 -14.07 -5.84 -0.90
C GLY A 592 -13.99 -7.14 -1.70
N SER A 593 -13.17 -8.06 -1.20
CA SER A 593 -12.99 -9.38 -1.80
C SER A 593 -14.18 -10.29 -1.45
N PHE A 594 -14.63 -11.09 -2.41
CA PHE A 594 -15.73 -12.03 -2.21
C PHE A 594 -15.62 -13.25 -3.12
N THR A 595 -16.29 -14.32 -2.70
CA THR A 595 -16.40 -15.58 -3.46
C THR A 595 -17.86 -15.97 -3.60
N VAL A 596 -18.28 -16.41 -4.78
CA VAL A 596 -19.62 -16.90 -5.05
C VAL A 596 -19.53 -18.26 -5.73
N SER A 597 -20.28 -19.25 -5.26
CA SER A 597 -20.33 -20.57 -5.88
C SER A 597 -21.75 -21.05 -6.10
N ALA A 598 -21.99 -21.68 -7.24
CA ALA A 598 -23.25 -22.35 -7.54
C ALA A 598 -23.00 -23.77 -8.06
N ARG A 599 -23.75 -24.73 -7.53
CA ARG A 599 -23.77 -26.11 -8.03
C ARG A 599 -24.90 -26.24 -9.05
N VAL A 600 -24.52 -26.45 -10.31
CA VAL A 600 -25.41 -26.33 -11.47
C VAL A 600 -25.31 -27.55 -12.39
N GLN A 601 -26.44 -27.98 -12.91
CA GLN A 601 -26.51 -28.96 -14.01
C GLN A 601 -27.27 -28.34 -15.17
N LEU A 602 -26.59 -28.16 -16.30
CA LEU A 602 -27.20 -27.60 -17.50
C LEU A 602 -28.03 -28.65 -18.25
N ASN A 603 -29.20 -28.28 -18.78
CA ASN A 603 -29.98 -29.18 -19.63
C ASN A 603 -29.50 -29.11 -21.09
N ALA A 604 -28.86 -30.17 -21.58
CA ALA A 604 -28.27 -30.19 -22.93
C ALA A 604 -29.32 -29.97 -24.03
N GLN A 605 -30.47 -30.64 -23.94
CA GLN A 605 -31.51 -30.60 -24.96
C GLN A 605 -32.13 -29.19 -25.08
N ALA A 606 -32.45 -28.57 -23.94
CA ALA A 606 -33.02 -27.23 -23.90
C ALA A 606 -32.01 -26.18 -24.39
N LEU A 607 -30.72 -26.31 -24.04
CA LEU A 607 -29.66 -25.44 -24.53
C LEU A 607 -29.38 -25.63 -26.03
N ALA A 608 -29.52 -26.84 -26.56
CA ALA A 608 -29.39 -27.10 -27.99
C ALA A 608 -30.44 -26.32 -28.78
N GLY A 609 -31.67 -26.23 -28.26
CA GLY A 609 -32.77 -25.47 -28.85
C GLY A 609 -32.64 -23.93 -28.78
N LYS A 610 -31.70 -23.37 -28.01
CA LYS A 610 -31.45 -21.93 -27.96
C LYS A 610 -30.62 -21.44 -29.15
N SER A 611 -30.77 -20.18 -29.56
CA SER A 611 -29.97 -19.58 -30.63
C SER A 611 -28.49 -19.40 -30.23
N VAL A 612 -27.60 -19.37 -31.22
CA VAL A 612 -26.22 -18.88 -31.00
C VAL A 612 -26.27 -17.45 -30.46
N GLY A 613 -25.40 -17.13 -29.50
CA GLY A 613 -25.41 -15.88 -28.73
C GLY A 613 -26.29 -15.92 -27.48
N TYR A 614 -26.96 -17.04 -27.20
CA TYR A 614 -27.75 -17.19 -25.97
C TYR A 614 -26.88 -17.05 -24.73
N LYS A 615 -27.43 -16.37 -23.72
CA LYS A 615 -26.83 -16.17 -22.40
C LYS A 615 -27.85 -16.49 -21.32
N ALA A 616 -27.46 -17.26 -20.32
CA ALA A 616 -28.26 -17.55 -19.14
C ALA A 616 -27.46 -17.30 -17.86
N GLN A 617 -28.10 -16.67 -16.88
CA GLN A 617 -27.49 -16.41 -15.57
C GLN A 617 -27.69 -17.62 -14.66
N VAL A 618 -26.58 -18.12 -14.11
CA VAL A 618 -26.60 -19.12 -13.05
C VAL A 618 -26.99 -18.44 -11.75
N ALA A 619 -26.22 -17.41 -11.37
CA ALA A 619 -26.50 -16.55 -10.22
C ALA A 619 -25.94 -15.15 -10.45
N GLY A 620 -26.51 -14.14 -9.79
CA GLY A 620 -25.90 -12.82 -9.74
C GLY A 620 -26.67 -11.77 -8.96
N GLN A 621 -25.96 -10.70 -8.64
CA GLN A 621 -26.47 -9.55 -7.93
C GLN A 621 -26.74 -8.41 -8.91
N ARG A 622 -27.96 -7.89 -8.91
CA ARG A 622 -28.39 -6.82 -9.80
C ARG A 622 -27.89 -5.45 -9.36
N SER A 623 -27.54 -4.61 -10.32
CA SER A 623 -27.33 -3.16 -10.18
C SER A 623 -28.01 -2.43 -11.33
N GLY A 624 -29.15 -1.79 -11.07
CA GLY A 624 -29.93 -1.09 -12.10
C GLY A 624 -30.37 -1.98 -13.27
N GLY A 625 -29.90 -1.64 -14.48
CA GLY A 625 -30.16 -2.41 -15.71
C GLY A 625 -29.14 -3.53 -15.99
N GLU A 626 -28.22 -3.78 -15.07
CA GLU A 626 -27.09 -4.72 -15.24
C GLU A 626 -26.95 -5.66 -14.03
N SER A 627 -26.04 -6.62 -14.16
CA SER A 627 -25.55 -7.41 -13.02
C SER A 627 -24.23 -6.83 -12.51
N SER A 628 -24.18 -6.48 -11.23
CA SER A 628 -22.98 -6.00 -10.53
C SER A 628 -21.89 -7.07 -10.55
N TRP A 629 -22.28 -8.31 -10.26
CA TRP A 629 -21.53 -9.52 -10.55
C TRP A 629 -22.47 -10.63 -11.01
N ALA A 630 -21.94 -11.59 -11.75
CA ALA A 630 -22.75 -12.68 -12.28
C ALA A 630 -21.93 -13.89 -12.75
N LEU A 631 -22.44 -15.08 -12.44
CA LEU A 631 -22.04 -16.35 -13.06
C LEU A 631 -22.97 -16.62 -14.24
N TRP A 632 -22.40 -16.88 -15.42
CA TRP A 632 -23.13 -17.10 -16.66
C TRP A 632 -22.75 -18.41 -17.33
N VAL A 633 -23.69 -18.96 -18.10
CA VAL A 633 -23.39 -19.83 -19.25
C VAL A 633 -23.73 -19.11 -20.55
N VAL A 634 -22.85 -19.23 -21.54
CA VAL A 634 -22.99 -18.61 -22.87
C VAL A 634 -22.90 -19.65 -23.97
N LYS A 635 -23.66 -19.47 -25.07
CA LYS A 635 -23.63 -20.30 -26.28
C LYS A 635 -22.96 -19.55 -27.45
N PRO A 636 -21.62 -19.52 -27.55
CA PRO A 636 -20.92 -18.75 -28.59
C PRO A 636 -21.04 -19.37 -29.99
N ALA A 637 -21.28 -20.68 -30.08
CA ALA A 637 -21.45 -21.41 -31.33
C ALA A 637 -22.37 -22.62 -31.12
N GLU A 638 -22.79 -23.26 -32.19
CA GLU A 638 -23.67 -24.44 -32.13
C GLU A 638 -22.96 -25.62 -31.44
N GLY A 639 -23.54 -26.13 -30.35
CA GLY A 639 -22.95 -27.20 -29.54
C GLY A 639 -21.79 -26.76 -28.64
N PHE A 640 -21.47 -25.46 -28.58
CA PHE A 640 -20.43 -24.92 -27.72
C PHE A 640 -21.06 -24.09 -26.60
N TYR A 641 -20.72 -24.41 -25.36
CA TYR A 641 -21.17 -23.72 -24.15
C TYR A 641 -19.97 -23.33 -23.31
N GLN A 642 -19.98 -22.16 -22.67
CA GLN A 642 -18.87 -21.69 -21.84
C GLN A 642 -19.37 -21.03 -20.57
N TRP A 643 -18.67 -21.27 -19.46
CA TRP A 643 -18.87 -20.55 -18.21
C TRP A 643 -18.24 -19.15 -18.28
N GLN A 644 -18.84 -18.17 -17.60
CA GLN A 644 -18.24 -16.85 -17.41
C GLN A 644 -18.51 -16.33 -16.00
N PHE A 645 -17.56 -15.54 -15.48
CA PHE A 645 -17.78 -14.67 -14.33
C PHE A 645 -17.62 -13.22 -14.77
N THR A 646 -18.61 -12.37 -14.50
CA THR A 646 -18.63 -10.97 -14.93
C THR A 646 -18.77 -10.06 -13.72
N ARG A 647 -18.12 -8.88 -13.77
CA ARG A 647 -18.44 -7.71 -12.93
C ARG A 647 -18.69 -6.48 -13.80
N THR A 648 -19.70 -5.69 -13.43
CA THR A 648 -20.12 -4.51 -14.19
C THR A 648 -20.29 -3.32 -13.26
N ALA A 649 -19.56 -2.23 -13.52
CA ALA A 649 -19.77 -0.96 -12.86
C ALA A 649 -20.70 -0.07 -13.65
N THR A 650 -21.59 0.63 -12.96
CA THR A 650 -22.46 1.64 -13.54
C THR A 650 -22.30 2.98 -12.84
N ASP A 651 -22.45 4.07 -13.58
CA ASP A 651 -22.61 5.39 -12.97
C ASP A 651 -24.00 5.57 -12.34
N VAL A 652 -24.24 6.73 -11.72
CA VAL A 652 -25.52 7.08 -11.09
C VAL A 652 -26.70 7.14 -12.07
N ALA A 653 -26.44 7.24 -13.38
CA ALA A 653 -27.46 7.18 -14.43
C ALA A 653 -27.72 5.75 -14.94
N GLY A 654 -27.01 4.75 -14.41
CA GLY A 654 -27.10 3.36 -14.81
C GLY A 654 -26.32 3.03 -16.09
N LYS A 655 -25.44 3.92 -16.56
CA LYS A 655 -24.59 3.66 -17.72
C LYS A 655 -23.38 2.83 -17.29
N VAL A 656 -23.04 1.80 -18.05
CA VAL A 656 -21.84 0.98 -17.84
C VAL A 656 -20.58 1.83 -17.98
N THR A 657 -19.75 1.85 -16.94
CA THR A 657 -18.45 2.55 -16.88
C THR A 657 -17.27 1.58 -16.91
N ARG A 658 -17.44 0.36 -16.40
CA ARG A 658 -16.48 -0.74 -16.47
C ARG A 658 -17.24 -2.05 -16.63
N ASN A 659 -16.73 -2.96 -17.45
CA ASN A 659 -17.22 -4.33 -17.54
C ASN A 659 -16.03 -5.26 -17.72
N SER A 660 -15.87 -6.21 -16.81
CA SER A 660 -14.82 -7.21 -16.86
C SER A 660 -15.44 -8.59 -16.83
N THR A 661 -14.95 -9.48 -17.70
CA THR A 661 -15.45 -10.85 -17.79
C THR A 661 -14.27 -11.80 -17.80
N VAL A 662 -14.34 -12.85 -16.99
CA VAL A 662 -13.45 -14.01 -17.07
C VAL A 662 -14.12 -15.06 -17.94
N THR A 663 -13.52 -15.36 -19.09
CA THR A 663 -13.97 -16.43 -20.00
C THR A 663 -12.85 -17.45 -20.21
N PRO A 664 -13.08 -18.75 -19.93
CA PRO A 664 -12.08 -19.79 -20.13
C PRO A 664 -11.58 -19.88 -21.57
N ARG A 665 -10.29 -20.21 -21.74
CA ARG A 665 -9.68 -20.29 -23.07
C ARG A 665 -10.20 -21.43 -23.95
N ALA A 666 -10.46 -22.61 -23.41
CA ALA A 666 -10.86 -23.77 -24.23
C ALA A 666 -11.84 -24.71 -23.53
N ASP A 667 -12.25 -24.40 -22.30
CA ASP A 667 -13.12 -25.28 -21.54
C ASP A 667 -14.57 -25.11 -21.96
N LEU A 668 -15.18 -26.24 -22.31
CA LEU A 668 -16.61 -26.32 -22.56
C LEU A 668 -17.34 -26.49 -21.22
N ALA A 669 -18.47 -25.82 -21.08
CA ALA A 669 -19.39 -26.09 -20.00
C ALA A 669 -20.02 -27.47 -20.21
N GLU A 670 -19.82 -28.37 -19.26
CA GLU A 670 -20.45 -29.68 -19.26
C GLU A 670 -21.96 -29.55 -19.10
N THR A 671 -22.69 -30.48 -19.72
CA THR A 671 -24.15 -30.54 -19.70
C THR A 671 -24.61 -31.89 -19.20
N ASP A 672 -25.78 -31.93 -18.55
CA ASP A 672 -26.35 -33.11 -17.92
C ASP A 672 -25.46 -33.74 -16.82
N THR A 673 -24.45 -33.01 -16.34
CA THR A 673 -23.60 -33.34 -15.18
C THR A 673 -23.63 -32.18 -14.18
N TRP A 674 -23.46 -32.50 -12.89
CA TRP A 674 -23.33 -31.50 -11.84
C TRP A 674 -21.93 -30.88 -11.87
N VAL A 675 -21.88 -29.55 -11.83
CA VAL A 675 -20.66 -28.76 -11.85
C VAL A 675 -20.75 -27.66 -10.81
N ASP A 676 -19.72 -27.52 -9.98
CA ASP A 676 -19.51 -26.33 -9.17
C ASP A 676 -18.81 -25.26 -10.01
N VAL A 677 -19.46 -24.11 -10.14
CA VAL A 677 -18.93 -22.93 -10.83
C VAL A 677 -18.74 -21.83 -9.79
N THR A 678 -17.50 -21.41 -9.59
CA THR A 678 -17.12 -20.47 -8.54
C THR A 678 -16.46 -19.23 -9.13
N GLY A 679 -17.02 -18.05 -8.85
CA GLY A 679 -16.42 -16.76 -9.16
C GLY A 679 -15.73 -16.19 -7.93
N VAL A 680 -14.48 -15.77 -8.05
CA VAL A 680 -13.75 -15.09 -6.99
C VAL A 680 -13.38 -13.69 -7.49
N PHE A 681 -13.66 -12.67 -6.69
CA PHE A 681 -13.10 -11.34 -6.85
C PHE A 681 -12.17 -11.06 -5.69
N ASP A 682 -10.87 -10.94 -5.97
CA ASP A 682 -9.85 -10.52 -5.01
C ASP A 682 -9.52 -9.05 -5.23
N ALA A 683 -10.07 -8.19 -4.37
CA ALA A 683 -9.87 -6.75 -4.37
C ALA A 683 -8.42 -6.35 -4.04
N GLN A 684 -7.63 -7.24 -3.42
CA GLN A 684 -6.25 -7.00 -2.99
C GLN A 684 -5.22 -7.57 -3.98
N GLU A 685 -5.60 -8.54 -4.81
CA GLU A 685 -4.72 -9.14 -5.80
C GLU A 685 -4.40 -8.17 -6.95
N ALA A 686 -3.10 -8.07 -7.23
CA ALA A 686 -2.58 -7.34 -8.37
C ALA A 686 -2.73 -8.14 -9.66
N TRP A 687 -2.97 -7.45 -10.77
CA TRP A 687 -3.05 -8.05 -12.08
C TRP A 687 -2.32 -7.17 -13.09
N ASP A 688 -1.68 -7.83 -14.04
CA ASP A 688 -1.17 -7.26 -15.27
C ASP A 688 -1.76 -8.08 -16.43
N TRP A 689 -2.21 -7.39 -17.46
CA TRP A 689 -2.81 -8.01 -18.62
C TRP A 689 -2.34 -7.31 -19.88
N ALA A 690 -1.91 -8.11 -20.85
CA ALA A 690 -1.63 -7.66 -22.21
C ALA A 690 -2.66 -8.30 -23.15
N ASP A 691 -3.22 -7.51 -24.06
CA ASP A 691 -4.19 -8.02 -25.03
C ASP A 691 -3.55 -9.13 -25.89
N PRO A 692 -4.16 -10.33 -25.96
CA PRO A 692 -3.61 -11.44 -26.75
C PRO A 692 -3.53 -11.19 -28.26
N VAL A 693 -4.31 -10.22 -28.76
CA VAL A 693 -4.40 -9.80 -30.17
C VAL A 693 -3.53 -8.58 -30.43
N ASP A 694 -3.44 -7.65 -29.47
CA ASP A 694 -2.61 -6.44 -29.54
C ASP A 694 -1.74 -6.25 -28.28
N PRO A 695 -0.56 -6.89 -28.20
CA PRO A 695 0.29 -6.84 -26.99
C PRO A 695 0.78 -5.44 -26.58
N ALA A 696 0.55 -4.40 -27.39
CA ALA A 696 0.82 -3.01 -27.01
C ALA A 696 -0.25 -2.43 -26.08
N GLN A 697 -1.44 -3.05 -26.03
CA GLN A 697 -2.48 -2.72 -25.07
C GLN A 697 -2.25 -3.51 -23.79
N THR A 698 -1.75 -2.80 -22.79
CA THR A 698 -1.53 -3.34 -21.44
C THR A 698 -2.39 -2.62 -20.44
N GLU A 699 -2.93 -3.37 -19.49
CA GLU A 699 -3.63 -2.86 -18.32
C GLU A 699 -3.00 -3.49 -17.07
N ASP A 700 -2.87 -2.72 -15.99
CA ASP A 700 -2.48 -3.22 -14.69
C ASP A 700 -3.31 -2.57 -13.58
N GLY A 701 -3.34 -3.19 -12.41
CA GLY A 701 -4.05 -2.64 -11.27
C GLY A 701 -4.30 -3.65 -10.16
N LEU A 702 -5.29 -3.32 -9.33
CA LEU A 702 -5.79 -4.17 -8.25
C LEU A 702 -7.23 -4.60 -8.54
N GLY A 703 -7.67 -5.68 -7.91
CA GLY A 703 -9.00 -6.23 -8.14
C GLY A 703 -8.98 -7.22 -9.28
N LYS A 704 -8.63 -8.48 -9.00
CA LYS A 704 -8.58 -9.54 -10.01
C LYS A 704 -9.77 -10.48 -9.86
N MET A 705 -10.33 -10.87 -11.00
CA MET A 705 -11.40 -11.86 -11.07
C MET A 705 -10.85 -13.22 -11.48
N HIS A 706 -11.34 -14.27 -10.83
CA HIS A 706 -11.10 -15.67 -11.17
C HIS A 706 -12.40 -16.41 -11.40
N LEU A 707 -12.34 -17.44 -12.23
CA LEU A 707 -13.42 -18.38 -12.46
C LEU A 707 -12.88 -19.78 -12.28
N TYR A 708 -13.43 -20.51 -11.34
CA TYR A 708 -13.13 -21.91 -11.10
C TYR A 708 -14.29 -22.78 -11.58
N VAL A 709 -13.93 -23.90 -12.20
CA VAL A 709 -14.87 -24.98 -12.54
C VAL A 709 -14.35 -26.23 -11.85
N GLY A 710 -15.10 -26.73 -10.86
CA GLY A 710 -14.53 -27.59 -9.83
C GLY A 710 -13.38 -26.87 -9.10
N SER A 711 -12.22 -27.54 -8.95
CA SER A 711 -11.04 -26.96 -8.29
C SER A 711 -10.05 -26.29 -9.25
N ALA A 712 -10.38 -26.19 -10.54
CA ALA A 712 -9.45 -25.68 -11.55
C ALA A 712 -9.72 -24.19 -11.86
N ASP A 713 -8.75 -23.32 -11.56
CA ASP A 713 -8.76 -21.92 -12.01
C ASP A 713 -8.68 -21.86 -13.54
N LYS A 714 -9.54 -21.06 -14.16
CA LYS A 714 -9.66 -20.96 -15.61
C LYS A 714 -9.00 -19.69 -16.12
N PRO A 715 -7.88 -19.79 -16.85
CA PRO A 715 -7.20 -18.61 -17.37
C PRO A 715 -8.11 -17.86 -18.35
N SER A 716 -8.24 -16.55 -18.12
CA SER A 716 -9.10 -15.69 -18.92
C SER A 716 -8.53 -15.42 -20.32
N ARG A 717 -9.43 -15.29 -21.32
CA ARG A 717 -9.12 -14.70 -22.64
C ARG A 717 -9.08 -13.16 -22.63
N THR A 718 -9.80 -12.55 -21.70
CA THR A 718 -10.04 -11.11 -21.57
C THR A 718 -9.41 -10.57 -20.29
N SER A 719 -9.25 -9.25 -20.18
CA SER A 719 -8.76 -8.61 -18.95
C SER A 719 -9.56 -9.09 -17.72
N PRO A 720 -8.91 -9.75 -16.74
CA PRO A 720 -9.57 -10.19 -15.51
C PRO A 720 -9.69 -9.07 -14.47
N GLY A 721 -9.19 -7.87 -14.79
CA GLY A 721 -9.08 -6.75 -13.87
C GLY A 721 -10.35 -5.93 -13.71
N PHE A 722 -10.73 -5.64 -12.47
CA PHE A 722 -11.85 -4.79 -12.08
C PHE A 722 -11.44 -3.86 -10.94
N ASP A 723 -10.92 -2.69 -11.32
CA ASP A 723 -10.28 -1.69 -10.47
C ASP A 723 -11.25 -0.66 -9.87
N VAL A 724 -12.44 -0.51 -10.46
CA VAL A 724 -13.44 0.45 -10.00
C VAL A 724 -14.26 -0.06 -8.81
N VAL A 725 -14.68 0.86 -7.94
CA VAL A 725 -15.61 0.57 -6.84
C VAL A 725 -17.02 0.44 -7.40
N GLN A 726 -17.67 -0.70 -7.13
CA GLN A 726 -19.02 -1.01 -7.58
C GLN A 726 -19.75 -1.81 -6.50
N GLN A 727 -21.03 -1.48 -6.30
CA GLN A 727 -21.91 -2.16 -5.35
C GLN A 727 -23.27 -2.43 -6.00
N GLY A 728 -23.73 -3.68 -5.95
CA GLY A 728 -25.08 -4.06 -6.32
C GLY A 728 -26.09 -3.61 -5.28
N SER A 729 -27.31 -3.30 -5.73
CA SER A 729 -28.38 -2.74 -4.89
C SER A 729 -29.75 -3.40 -5.10
N GLY A 730 -29.84 -4.28 -6.09
CA GLY A 730 -31.10 -4.90 -6.49
C GLY A 730 -31.26 -6.35 -6.00
N GLU A 731 -32.00 -7.09 -6.80
CA GLU A 731 -32.24 -8.51 -6.62
C GLU A 731 -30.93 -9.34 -6.69
N LEU A 732 -30.81 -10.29 -5.77
CA LEU A 732 -29.93 -11.45 -5.92
C LEU A 732 -30.78 -12.60 -6.49
N ALA A 733 -30.41 -13.12 -7.65
CA ALA A 733 -31.18 -14.15 -8.34
C ALA A 733 -30.31 -15.33 -8.71
N MET A 734 -30.93 -16.51 -8.73
CA MET A 734 -30.44 -17.70 -9.38
C MET A 734 -31.40 -18.13 -10.49
N GLY A 735 -30.85 -18.45 -11.67
CA GLY A 735 -31.64 -18.90 -12.82
C GLY A 735 -32.25 -17.81 -13.71
N ARG A 736 -32.06 -16.52 -13.42
CA ARG A 736 -32.39 -15.41 -14.33
C ARG A 736 -31.42 -14.26 -14.17
N GLY A 737 -31.36 -13.39 -15.19
CA GLY A 737 -30.57 -12.17 -15.11
C GLY A 737 -31.05 -10.99 -15.93
N THR A 738 -30.40 -9.85 -15.66
CA THR A 738 -30.63 -8.56 -16.31
C THR A 738 -29.35 -8.08 -16.99
N THR A 739 -29.46 -7.68 -18.26
CA THR A 739 -28.40 -7.02 -19.03
C THR A 739 -29.02 -5.96 -19.93
N ALA A 740 -28.40 -4.79 -20.04
CA ALA A 740 -28.89 -3.67 -20.84
C ALA A 740 -30.39 -3.34 -20.60
N GLY A 741 -30.83 -3.43 -19.35
CA GLY A 741 -32.21 -3.15 -18.94
C GLY A 741 -33.23 -4.25 -19.25
N THR A 742 -32.83 -5.35 -19.89
CA THR A 742 -33.70 -6.48 -20.20
C THR A 742 -33.51 -7.60 -19.20
N THR A 743 -34.57 -7.99 -18.49
CA THR A 743 -34.59 -9.19 -17.63
C THR A 743 -35.16 -10.35 -18.41
N GLY A 744 -34.43 -11.47 -18.48
CA GLY A 744 -34.91 -12.65 -19.20
C GLY A 744 -33.87 -13.74 -19.50
N HIS A 745 -32.64 -13.62 -19.01
CA HIS A 745 -31.57 -14.59 -19.24
C HIS A 745 -31.76 -15.88 -18.42
N TYR A 746 -32.84 -16.60 -18.69
CA TYR A 746 -33.28 -17.74 -17.90
C TYR A 746 -32.38 -18.98 -18.09
N LEU A 747 -32.03 -19.66 -17.01
CA LEU A 747 -31.21 -20.87 -17.06
C LEU A 747 -32.07 -22.10 -17.34
N PRO A 748 -31.83 -22.85 -18.43
CA PRO A 748 -32.37 -24.19 -18.58
C PRO A 748 -31.50 -25.21 -17.83
N GLY A 749 -32.01 -25.83 -16.78
CA GLY A 749 -31.23 -26.78 -16.01
C GLY A 749 -31.73 -26.99 -14.58
N ARG A 750 -30.80 -27.38 -13.71
CA ARG A 750 -31.01 -27.56 -12.27
C ARG A 750 -29.97 -26.78 -11.47
N LEU A 751 -30.35 -26.33 -10.28
CA LEU A 751 -29.47 -25.70 -9.30
C LEU A 751 -29.69 -26.34 -7.93
N ASP A 752 -28.61 -26.79 -7.28
CA ASP A 752 -28.69 -27.36 -5.94
C ASP A 752 -28.41 -26.31 -4.87
N GLN A 753 -27.35 -25.55 -5.06
CA GLN A 753 -26.86 -24.64 -4.03
C GLN A 753 -26.38 -23.33 -4.64
N LEU A 754 -26.58 -22.25 -3.89
CA LEU A 754 -25.90 -20.97 -4.06
C LEU A 754 -25.27 -20.58 -2.73
N ARG A 755 -23.97 -20.31 -2.73
CA ARG A 755 -23.21 -19.88 -1.55
C ARG A 755 -22.41 -18.62 -1.86
N VAL A 756 -22.36 -17.71 -0.89
CA VAL A 756 -21.64 -16.44 -0.99
C VAL A 756 -20.77 -16.27 0.25
N TRP A 757 -19.48 -16.01 0.03
CA TRP A 757 -18.51 -15.74 1.07
C TRP A 757 -17.97 -14.31 0.95
N THR A 758 -17.74 -13.68 2.11
CA THR A 758 -16.83 -12.55 2.18
C THR A 758 -15.39 -13.07 2.22
N GLY A 759 -14.49 -12.48 1.44
CA GLY A 759 -13.12 -12.97 1.23
C GLY A 759 -12.92 -13.68 -0.12
N ALA A 760 -11.70 -13.57 -0.64
CA ALA A 760 -11.27 -14.26 -1.86
C ALA A 760 -10.68 -15.62 -1.52
N MET A 761 -11.35 -16.69 -1.93
CA MET A 761 -10.85 -18.05 -1.71
C MET A 761 -9.69 -18.39 -2.64
N THR A 762 -8.70 -19.06 -2.08
CA THR A 762 -7.66 -19.76 -2.84
C THR A 762 -8.21 -21.06 -3.44
N ARG A 763 -7.45 -21.63 -4.38
CA ARG A 763 -7.75 -22.95 -4.96
C ARG A 763 -7.94 -24.05 -3.91
N ASP A 764 -7.11 -24.04 -2.87
CA ASP A 764 -7.16 -25.05 -1.82
C ASP A 764 -8.40 -24.90 -0.95
N GLN A 765 -8.81 -23.66 -0.65
CA GLN A 765 -10.06 -23.37 0.05
C GLN A 765 -11.27 -23.75 -0.79
N ILE A 766 -11.27 -23.51 -2.11
CA ILE A 766 -12.34 -23.99 -2.99
C ILE A 766 -12.45 -25.51 -2.92
N SER A 767 -11.32 -26.22 -3.00
CA SER A 767 -11.31 -27.69 -2.92
C SER A 767 -11.83 -28.18 -1.56
N GLY A 768 -11.41 -27.57 -0.46
CA GLY A 768 -11.74 -28.00 0.90
C GLY A 768 -13.08 -27.50 1.47
N GLN A 769 -13.64 -26.41 0.95
CA GLN A 769 -14.83 -25.76 1.52
C GLN A 769 -16.01 -25.72 0.53
N VAL A 770 -15.74 -25.56 -0.77
CA VAL A 770 -16.78 -25.60 -1.79
C VAL A 770 -17.09 -27.05 -2.18
N LEU A 771 -16.07 -27.83 -2.56
CA LEU A 771 -16.27 -29.18 -3.10
C LEU A 771 -16.42 -30.25 -2.02
N ALA A 772 -15.66 -30.20 -0.93
CA ALA A 772 -15.79 -31.22 0.12
C ALA A 772 -17.18 -31.21 0.80
N ALA A 773 -17.77 -30.03 0.99
CA ALA A 773 -19.15 -29.89 1.50
C ALA A 773 -20.21 -30.45 0.52
N SER A 774 -19.83 -30.66 -0.74
CA SER A 774 -20.68 -31.23 -1.79
C SER A 774 -20.65 -32.76 -1.85
N ASP A 775 -19.67 -33.40 -1.21
CA ASP A 775 -19.49 -34.86 -1.17
C ASP A 775 -20.09 -35.52 0.09
N ASP A 776 -20.40 -34.75 1.14
CA ASP A 776 -21.06 -35.23 2.37
C ASP A 776 -22.59 -35.46 2.21
N VAL A 777 -23.12 -35.28 0.99
CA VAL A 777 -24.50 -35.62 0.61
C VAL A 777 -24.47 -36.82 -0.36
N GLY A 778 -24.02 -37.97 0.16
CA GLY A 778 -23.97 -39.25 -0.56
C GLY A 778 -24.88 -40.30 0.05
#